data_AF-A0AA38XXD1-F1
#
_entry.id   AF-A0AA38XXD1-F1
#
_cell.length_a   1.000
_cell.length_b   1.000
_cell.length_c   1.000
_cell.angle_alpha   90.00
_cell.angle_beta   90.00
_cell.angle_gamma   90.00
#
_symmetry.space_group_name_H-M   'P 1'
#
loop_
_entity.id
_entity.type
_entity.pdbx_description
1 polymer ?
#
loop_
_entity_poly.entity_id
_entity_poly.type
_entity_poly.pdbx_seq_one_letter_code
_entity_poly.pdbx_strand_id
1 'polypeptide(L)'
;MAERNDSVNEVAYGIYGTSQLIASDGHGDRKYIVLVPHPTSDPNDPLNWTYPKKLLTIFGIMCFAFFCGVVVTGPIAAWTYTIEDIGITETQLNYALAINLLGLGFGNVGYTLISAQLGRRTVYLIASIGGICTSIWTAVYDSSGSNYARSLILGFLLAPYEGMTMTIAGDLFFLHERGTYMAVIFLCALLGTDLGTIMDGYIASSPISYIDWRWTGWIPTIGFGFTFLVIFFFFEETRYLRSSHTQPYTATRVDNEDNSEEILQKEGMSAPQSDTRVADSHPTRKGWLQRMAPWQILPRTSRKSTWELLKEICVLSTYPAVLWAGCVYGVNLAWFACILSMLAVVIFEPPFNFTASAFGLTRVGTITGSILALIIAGPLSDRIATALARRRGGIREAEDRLPLFFAALVFMPGALLIFGFAAYYKTHWMGPVFGEAMTSFSYAFASELAMSYVVDCYRPVAVEAFVGIVVIRNLWGFGFTFAISPWLAASNVRDVCIVLAVVTIVVYATTIPLYIYGLSEGLIALWGHFVKTSLERERTEMSLDDREELELWAVVEHNRPLQRLRQPLPVPKGTEVLIKVTHCGVCHSDVHLWEGKYTLPLPRALGHEILGTVAALGPEVEGVVPLQSQQVVFPWLGCGMCNHCQEGHNNRCLKPQSLGINLHGGFASHVVVPHPRYLVDVENVDPAFASTLGCSGVTVYNALEKVLPLPSDEPVVLIGAGGLGLLAISMLRALGHRSIISVDISEEKVKVAREAGATATVRSGTETTATDLLAATGGPVLAVVDFVNVPASATLGLDVLRKTGKLVLVGLSGGIMQLNLATMIFKAASIVGTNTGDLYHLQAVARLAKEGKLKPIQMTEAPWEQAGQALEALAQGKVVGRTVLVK
;
A
#
# COMPACT_ATOMS: atom_id res chain seq x y z
N MET A 1 -17.01 14.41 24.89
CA MET A 1 -16.14 15.12 23.92
C MET A 1 -14.70 15.34 24.42
N ALA A 2 -14.32 14.84 25.61
CA ALA A 2 -12.97 14.99 26.18
C ALA A 2 -12.15 13.67 26.26
N GLU A 3 -12.76 12.50 26.07
CA GLU A 3 -12.06 11.19 26.20
C GLU A 3 -11.42 10.68 24.89
N ARG A 4 -11.40 11.48 23.82
CA ARG A 4 -10.88 11.07 22.50
C ARG A 4 -9.46 11.56 22.19
N ASN A 5 -8.79 12.21 23.14
CA ASN A 5 -7.49 12.86 22.90
C ASN A 5 -6.27 12.00 23.26
N ASP A 6 -6.37 11.02 24.17
CA ASP A 6 -5.19 10.33 24.68
C ASP A 6 -4.79 9.08 23.88
N SER A 7 -5.65 8.58 22.99
CA SER A 7 -5.36 7.41 22.15
C SER A 7 -4.79 7.77 20.77
N VAL A 8 -4.58 9.06 20.46
CA VAL A 8 -4.31 9.51 19.07
C VAL A 8 -2.82 9.69 18.76
N ASN A 9 -1.96 9.75 19.79
CA ASN A 9 -0.52 9.95 19.60
C ASN A 9 0.22 8.71 19.06
N GLU A 10 -0.34 7.50 19.17
CA GLU A 10 0.24 6.28 18.58
C GLU A 10 -0.48 5.79 17.30
N VAL A 11 -1.66 6.36 16.97
CA VAL A 11 -2.52 5.87 15.87
C VAL A 11 -2.40 6.70 14.59
N ALA A 12 -1.76 7.87 14.65
CA ALA A 12 -1.68 8.83 13.53
C ALA A 12 -0.96 8.30 12.26
N TYR A 13 -0.27 7.15 12.34
CA TYR A 13 0.43 6.54 11.21
C TYR A 13 -0.34 5.40 10.51
N GLY A 14 -1.56 5.05 10.98
CA GLY A 14 -2.30 3.88 10.51
C GLY A 14 -3.60 4.16 9.73
N ILE A 15 -4.15 5.37 9.79
CA ILE A 15 -5.44 5.71 9.16
C ILE A 15 -5.19 6.42 7.82
N TYR A 16 -5.67 5.85 6.71
CA TYR A 16 -5.63 6.48 5.39
C TYR A 16 -6.16 7.92 5.46
N GLY A 17 -5.39 8.89 4.97
CA GLY A 17 -5.80 10.31 4.93
C GLY A 17 -5.49 11.16 6.15
N THR A 18 -4.95 10.60 7.25
CA THR A 18 -4.60 11.39 8.45
C THR A 18 -3.10 11.70 8.48
N SER A 19 -2.71 12.95 8.77
CA SER A 19 -1.29 13.30 8.97
C SER A 19 -1.10 14.43 9.97
N GLN A 20 -0.06 14.31 10.81
CA GLN A 20 0.36 15.36 11.73
C GLN A 20 1.19 16.40 10.98
N LEU A 21 0.67 17.63 10.88
CA LEU A 21 1.30 18.72 10.12
C LEU A 21 2.10 19.67 11.02
N ILE A 22 1.79 19.72 12.31
CA ILE A 22 2.39 20.65 13.27
C ILE A 22 2.85 19.83 14.48
N ALA A 23 4.15 19.81 14.72
CA ALA A 23 4.75 19.23 15.93
C ALA A 23 5.28 20.35 16.82
N SER A 24 5.20 20.14 18.14
CA SER A 24 5.84 21.00 19.14
C SER A 24 7.14 20.34 19.60
N ASP A 25 8.22 21.10 19.55
CA ASP A 25 9.48 20.79 20.21
C ASP A 25 9.14 20.49 21.68
N GLY A 26 9.76 19.49 22.30
CA GLY A 26 9.56 19.12 23.72
C GLY A 26 9.86 20.23 24.75
N HIS A 27 10.04 21.47 24.30
CA HIS A 27 10.24 22.69 25.08
C HIS A 27 9.20 23.81 24.82
N GLY A 28 8.12 23.53 24.10
CA GLY A 28 6.86 24.31 24.18
C GLY A 28 6.80 25.66 23.45
N ASP A 29 7.91 26.23 22.96
CA ASP A 29 7.90 27.64 22.51
C ASP A 29 7.90 27.88 20.99
N ARG A 30 8.12 26.85 20.13
CA ARG A 30 8.01 27.00 18.67
C ARG A 30 7.28 25.82 18.02
N LYS A 31 6.49 26.12 16.99
CA LYS A 31 5.72 25.16 16.19
C LYS A 31 6.35 25.10 14.80
N TYR A 32 6.82 23.94 14.36
CA TYR A 32 7.37 23.76 13.01
C TYR A 32 6.48 22.85 12.16
N ILE A 33 6.55 23.03 10.84
CA ILE A 33 5.82 22.22 9.86
C ILE A 33 6.61 20.93 9.64
N VAL A 34 5.95 19.78 9.83
CA VAL A 34 6.56 18.47 9.55
C VAL A 34 6.58 18.23 8.04
N LEU A 35 7.75 17.99 7.46
CA LEU A 35 7.90 17.69 6.04
C LEU A 35 7.40 16.26 5.74
N VAL A 36 6.37 16.15 4.90
CA VAL A 36 5.79 14.88 4.47
C VAL A 36 5.77 14.86 2.93
N PRO A 37 6.39 13.87 2.26
CA PRO A 37 7.23 12.79 2.80
C PRO A 37 8.53 13.31 3.40
N HIS A 38 9.12 12.56 4.34
CA HIS A 38 10.46 12.88 4.83
C HIS A 38 11.49 12.70 3.70
N PRO A 39 12.35 13.69 3.43
CA PRO A 39 13.39 13.57 2.41
C PRO A 39 14.41 12.50 2.83
N THR A 40 14.85 11.70 1.87
CA THR A 40 15.88 10.68 2.12
C THR A 40 17.29 11.30 2.07
N SER A 41 18.32 10.62 2.59
CA SER A 41 19.72 11.08 2.50
C SER A 41 20.36 10.80 1.13
N ASP A 42 19.63 10.22 0.17
CA ASP A 42 20.14 9.91 -1.16
C ASP A 42 20.16 11.19 -2.04
N PRO A 43 21.32 11.55 -2.63
CA PRO A 43 21.43 12.72 -3.51
C PRO A 43 20.66 12.57 -4.83
N ASN A 44 20.13 11.38 -5.13
CA ASN A 44 19.28 11.12 -6.29
C ASN A 44 17.77 11.26 -6.00
N ASP A 45 17.35 11.48 -4.75
CA ASP A 45 15.95 11.74 -4.41
C ASP A 45 15.47 13.07 -5.04
N PRO A 46 14.40 13.08 -5.84
CA PRO A 46 13.84 14.30 -6.45
C PRO A 46 13.43 15.38 -5.45
N LEU A 47 13.11 15.00 -4.20
CA LEU A 47 12.81 15.97 -3.14
C LEU A 47 14.03 16.83 -2.78
N ASN A 48 15.24 16.28 -2.92
CA ASN A 48 16.51 16.93 -2.60
C ASN A 48 17.08 17.78 -3.76
N TRP A 49 16.37 17.87 -4.90
CA TRP A 49 16.86 18.65 -6.03
C TRP A 49 16.84 20.16 -5.76
N THR A 50 17.75 20.90 -6.39
CA THR A 50 17.76 22.36 -6.31
C THR A 50 16.51 22.95 -6.95
N TYR A 51 16.01 24.06 -6.41
CA TYR A 51 14.77 24.70 -6.89
C TYR A 51 14.78 25.04 -8.39
N PRO A 52 15.87 25.58 -8.98
CA PRO A 52 15.93 25.80 -10.44
C PRO A 52 15.78 24.53 -11.27
N LYS A 53 16.29 23.39 -10.77
CA LYS A 53 16.17 22.10 -11.44
C LYS A 53 14.73 21.57 -11.37
N LYS A 54 14.06 21.72 -10.22
CA LYS A 54 12.64 21.37 -10.08
C LYS A 54 11.79 22.19 -11.05
N LEU A 55 12.01 23.51 -11.11
CA LEU A 55 11.32 24.41 -12.05
C LEU A 55 11.54 24.03 -13.51
N LEU A 56 12.78 23.72 -13.91
CA LEU A 56 13.08 23.31 -15.28
C LEU A 56 12.37 22.00 -15.67
N THR A 57 12.28 21.04 -14.75
CA THR A 57 11.58 19.76 -14.95
C THR A 57 10.08 20.00 -15.15
N ILE A 58 9.49 20.87 -14.32
CA ILE A 58 8.07 21.24 -14.40
C ILE A 58 7.77 22.01 -15.67
N PHE A 59 8.65 22.92 -16.08
CA PHE A 59 8.49 23.69 -17.31
C PHE A 59 8.35 22.77 -18.53
N GLY A 60 9.18 21.73 -18.65
CA GLY A 60 9.06 20.76 -19.74
C GLY A 60 7.71 20.02 -19.76
N ILE A 61 7.19 19.66 -18.59
CA ILE A 61 5.87 19.03 -18.44
C ILE A 61 4.74 20.02 -18.77
N MET A 62 4.86 21.26 -18.33
CA MET A 62 3.90 22.33 -18.62
C MET A 62 3.84 22.63 -20.12
N CYS A 63 4.98 22.70 -20.81
CA CYS A 63 5.01 22.81 -22.27
C CYS A 63 4.28 21.64 -22.94
N PHE A 64 4.54 20.41 -22.51
CA PHE A 64 3.84 19.23 -23.03
C PHE A 64 2.33 19.33 -22.82
N ALA A 65 1.90 19.67 -21.60
CA ALA A 65 0.49 19.80 -21.27
C ALA A 65 -0.20 20.93 -22.07
N PHE A 66 0.48 22.06 -22.22
CA PHE A 66 -0.01 23.18 -23.03
C PHE A 66 -0.30 22.76 -24.47
N PHE A 67 0.66 22.15 -25.16
CA PHE A 67 0.47 21.74 -26.57
C PHE A 67 -0.52 20.58 -26.74
N CYS A 68 -0.67 19.71 -25.72
CA CYS A 68 -1.77 18.74 -25.70
C CYS A 68 -3.13 19.43 -25.67
N GLY A 69 -3.32 20.44 -24.82
CA GLY A 69 -4.54 21.25 -24.80
C GLY A 69 -4.81 21.92 -26.16
N VAL A 70 -3.78 22.53 -26.76
CA VAL A 70 -3.90 23.21 -28.07
C VAL A 70 -4.40 22.25 -29.15
N VAL A 71 -3.80 21.06 -29.31
CA VAL A 71 -4.15 20.15 -30.42
C VAL A 71 -5.49 19.44 -30.21
N VAL A 72 -5.92 19.23 -28.96
CA VAL A 72 -7.17 18.52 -28.65
C VAL A 72 -8.39 19.40 -28.93
N THR A 73 -8.37 20.67 -28.48
CA THR A 73 -9.55 21.56 -28.59
C THR A 73 -9.38 22.73 -29.54
N GLY A 74 -8.15 23.13 -29.88
CA GLY A 74 -7.89 24.24 -30.79
C GLY A 74 -8.66 24.15 -32.10
N PRO A 75 -8.67 22.99 -32.81
CA PRO A 75 -9.30 22.87 -34.12
C PRO A 75 -10.80 23.18 -34.16
N ILE A 76 -11.48 23.27 -33.00
CA ILE A 76 -12.92 23.59 -32.89
C ILE A 76 -13.23 24.96 -33.50
N ALA A 77 -12.39 25.97 -33.28
CA ALA A 77 -12.60 27.30 -33.87
C ALA A 77 -12.48 27.30 -35.40
N ALA A 78 -11.80 26.31 -35.97
CA ALA A 78 -11.60 26.14 -37.40
C ALA A 78 -12.64 25.24 -38.08
N TRP A 79 -13.56 24.62 -37.32
CA TRP A 79 -14.51 23.63 -37.84
C TRP A 79 -15.36 24.15 -39.00
N THR A 80 -15.80 25.41 -38.96
CA THR A 80 -16.56 26.01 -40.08
C THR A 80 -15.79 25.92 -41.39
N TYR A 81 -14.49 26.20 -41.37
CA TYR A 81 -13.62 26.13 -42.55
C TYR A 81 -13.33 24.67 -42.96
N THR A 82 -13.20 23.76 -41.99
CA THR A 82 -13.06 22.31 -42.26
C THR A 82 -14.31 21.75 -42.94
N ILE A 83 -15.51 22.17 -42.50
CA ILE A 83 -16.79 21.77 -43.09
C ILE A 83 -16.88 22.26 -44.54
N GLU A 84 -16.48 23.51 -44.80
CA GLU A 84 -16.48 24.09 -46.15
C GLU A 84 -15.47 23.43 -47.10
N ASP A 85 -14.26 23.13 -46.63
CA ASP A 85 -13.16 22.59 -47.46
C ASP A 85 -13.30 21.08 -47.73
N ILE A 86 -13.62 20.28 -46.70
CA ILE A 86 -13.64 18.81 -46.79
C ILE A 86 -15.08 18.26 -46.97
N GLY A 87 -16.11 19.02 -46.62
CA GLY A 87 -17.50 18.55 -46.68
C GLY A 87 -17.90 17.60 -45.55
N ILE A 88 -17.20 17.64 -44.42
CA ILE A 88 -17.54 16.88 -43.20
C ILE A 88 -18.65 17.60 -42.45
N THR A 89 -19.57 16.88 -41.81
CA THR A 89 -20.64 17.49 -40.99
C THR A 89 -20.17 17.82 -39.57
N GLU A 90 -20.78 18.81 -38.93
CA GLU A 90 -20.49 19.16 -37.52
C GLU A 90 -20.66 17.96 -36.57
N THR A 91 -21.71 17.14 -36.79
CA THR A 91 -21.93 15.92 -36.02
C THR A 91 -20.76 14.94 -36.12
N GLN A 92 -20.17 14.78 -37.31
CA GLN A 92 -18.98 13.95 -37.50
C GLN A 92 -17.74 14.54 -36.81
N LEU A 93 -17.60 15.87 -36.75
CA LEU A 93 -16.52 16.52 -36.01
C LEU A 93 -16.67 16.34 -34.50
N ASN A 94 -17.89 16.48 -33.96
CA ASN A 94 -18.18 16.17 -32.55
C ASN A 94 -17.94 14.70 -32.21
N TYR A 95 -18.26 13.76 -33.11
CA TYR A 95 -17.91 12.35 -32.93
C TYR A 95 -16.40 12.11 -32.89
N ALA A 96 -15.64 12.80 -33.74
CA ALA A 96 -14.18 12.72 -33.72
C ALA A 96 -13.60 13.23 -32.38
N LEU A 97 -14.12 14.36 -31.87
CA LEU A 97 -13.77 14.89 -30.55
C LEU A 97 -14.13 13.90 -29.42
N ALA A 98 -15.31 13.29 -29.47
CA ALA A 98 -15.71 12.29 -28.49
C ALA A 98 -14.74 11.08 -28.52
N ILE A 99 -14.42 10.54 -29.70
CA ILE A 99 -13.48 9.44 -29.88
C ILE A 99 -12.08 9.80 -29.33
N ASN A 100 -11.66 11.06 -29.47
CA ASN A 100 -10.41 11.54 -28.87
C ASN A 100 -10.41 11.43 -27.34
N LEU A 101 -11.48 11.85 -26.68
CA LEU A 101 -11.64 11.73 -25.22
C LEU A 101 -11.56 10.26 -24.77
N LEU A 102 -12.17 9.35 -25.52
CA LEU A 102 -12.08 7.91 -25.25
C LEU A 102 -10.62 7.41 -25.31
N GLY A 103 -9.87 7.85 -26.33
CA GLY A 103 -8.44 7.58 -26.46
C GLY A 103 -7.62 8.09 -25.29
N LEU A 104 -7.86 9.33 -24.84
CA LEU A 104 -7.19 9.94 -23.66
C LEU A 104 -7.46 9.13 -22.38
N GLY A 105 -8.67 8.60 -22.21
CA GLY A 105 -9.02 7.77 -21.06
C GLY A 105 -8.22 6.47 -21.00
N PHE A 106 -8.37 5.62 -22.02
CA PHE A 106 -7.75 4.28 -22.01
C PHE A 106 -6.25 4.30 -22.30
N GLY A 107 -5.76 5.29 -23.05
CA GLY A 107 -4.32 5.47 -23.29
C GLY A 107 -3.54 5.66 -21.99
N ASN A 108 -4.14 6.32 -20.99
CA ASN A 108 -3.49 6.59 -19.71
C ASN A 108 -3.23 5.31 -18.90
N VAL A 109 -4.10 4.29 -19.05
CA VAL A 109 -3.86 2.95 -18.50
C VAL A 109 -2.61 2.33 -19.12
N GLY A 110 -2.53 2.31 -20.45
CA GLY A 110 -1.39 1.74 -21.18
C GLY A 110 -0.07 2.42 -20.81
N TYR A 111 -0.05 3.75 -20.81
CA TYR A 111 1.15 4.49 -20.43
C TYR A 111 1.56 4.27 -18.98
N THR A 112 0.63 4.14 -18.04
CA THR A 112 0.96 3.88 -16.64
C THR A 112 1.67 2.53 -16.46
N LEU A 113 1.26 1.52 -17.21
CA LEU A 113 1.95 0.23 -17.25
C LEU A 113 3.37 0.37 -17.83
N ILE A 114 3.54 1.15 -18.90
CA ILE A 114 4.86 1.43 -19.50
C ILE A 114 5.76 2.19 -18.51
N SER A 115 5.21 3.22 -17.85
CA SER A 115 5.93 4.04 -16.87
C SER A 115 6.41 3.21 -15.67
N ALA A 116 5.64 2.21 -15.24
CA ALA A 116 6.03 1.31 -14.17
C ALA A 116 7.27 0.46 -14.51
N GLN A 117 7.46 0.14 -15.80
CA GLN A 117 8.56 -0.72 -16.25
C GLN A 117 9.78 0.07 -16.71
N LEU A 118 9.59 1.13 -17.51
CA LEU A 118 10.66 1.83 -18.23
C LEU A 118 11.02 3.20 -17.64
N GLY A 119 10.16 3.76 -16.79
CA GLY A 119 10.29 5.11 -16.25
C GLY A 119 9.34 6.12 -16.92
N ARG A 120 9.17 7.30 -16.30
CA ARG A 120 8.29 8.37 -16.83
C ARG A 120 8.91 9.11 -18.00
N ARG A 121 10.24 9.26 -18.03
CA ARG A 121 10.91 9.98 -19.13
C ARG A 121 10.64 9.32 -20.48
N THR A 122 10.71 8.00 -20.56
CA THR A 122 10.40 7.24 -21.78
C THR A 122 9.00 7.53 -22.28
N VAL A 123 8.02 7.60 -21.36
CA VAL A 123 6.62 7.88 -21.70
C VAL A 123 6.47 9.24 -22.36
N TYR A 124 7.04 10.31 -21.79
CA TYR A 124 6.92 11.65 -22.37
C TYR A 124 7.67 11.81 -23.69
N LEU A 125 8.81 11.12 -23.88
CA LEU A 125 9.50 11.11 -25.17
C LEU A 125 8.64 10.45 -26.26
N ILE A 126 8.05 9.29 -25.96
CA ILE A 126 7.15 8.58 -26.89
C ILE A 126 5.90 9.44 -27.17
N ALA A 127 5.29 10.01 -26.13
CA ALA A 127 4.10 10.84 -26.26
C ALA A 127 4.37 12.12 -27.04
N SER A 128 5.53 12.75 -26.88
CA SER A 128 5.92 13.94 -27.65
C SER A 128 6.12 13.63 -29.13
N ILE A 129 6.77 12.50 -29.47
CA ILE A 129 6.87 12.03 -30.86
C ILE A 129 5.48 11.71 -31.42
N GLY A 130 4.64 11.05 -30.61
CA GLY A 130 3.25 10.78 -30.97
C GLY A 130 2.47 12.06 -31.25
N GLY A 131 2.67 13.10 -30.44
CA GLY A 131 2.13 14.45 -30.64
C GLY A 131 2.57 15.08 -31.96
N ILE A 132 3.85 14.97 -32.32
CA ILE A 132 4.36 15.43 -33.63
C ILE A 132 3.63 14.70 -34.77
N CYS A 133 3.62 13.36 -34.76
CA CYS A 133 3.02 12.58 -35.84
C CYS A 133 1.52 12.85 -36.00
N THR A 134 0.79 12.94 -34.89
CA THR A 134 -0.67 13.16 -34.91
C THR A 134 -1.04 14.62 -35.20
N SER A 135 -0.19 15.59 -34.82
CA SER A 135 -0.36 16.99 -35.21
C SER A 135 -0.12 17.19 -36.71
N ILE A 136 0.89 16.52 -37.29
CA ILE A 136 1.08 16.48 -38.76
C ILE A 136 -0.15 15.87 -39.43
N TRP A 137 -0.67 14.75 -38.91
CA TRP A 137 -1.90 14.15 -39.42
C TRP A 137 -3.10 15.11 -39.33
N THR A 138 -3.15 15.96 -38.30
CA THR A 138 -4.19 16.99 -38.15
C THR A 138 -4.12 18.04 -39.25
N ALA A 139 -2.94 18.34 -39.77
CA ALA A 139 -2.78 19.29 -40.86
C ALA A 139 -3.14 18.70 -42.25
N VAL A 140 -3.12 17.38 -42.42
CA VAL A 140 -3.19 16.75 -43.76
C VAL A 140 -4.41 15.86 -44.00
N TYR A 141 -5.28 15.65 -43.01
CA TYR A 141 -6.44 14.79 -43.21
C TYR A 141 -7.44 15.40 -44.22
N ASP A 142 -8.14 14.52 -44.95
CA ASP A 142 -8.99 14.86 -46.10
C ASP A 142 -10.34 14.13 -46.08
N SER A 143 -10.61 13.34 -45.03
CA SER A 143 -11.80 12.49 -44.95
C SER A 143 -12.25 12.30 -43.50
N SER A 144 -13.54 12.04 -43.31
CA SER A 144 -14.13 11.81 -41.99
C SER A 144 -13.55 10.56 -41.31
N GLY A 145 -13.33 9.47 -42.07
CA GLY A 145 -12.69 8.25 -41.57
C GLY A 145 -11.25 8.49 -41.11
N SER A 146 -10.46 9.25 -41.88
CA SER A 146 -9.10 9.66 -41.50
C SER A 146 -9.13 10.49 -40.22
N ASN A 147 -10.11 11.40 -40.08
CA ASN A 147 -10.28 12.22 -38.88
C ASN A 147 -10.63 11.38 -37.63
N TYR A 148 -11.46 10.33 -37.76
CA TYR A 148 -11.76 9.43 -36.64
C TYR A 148 -10.54 8.62 -36.20
N ALA A 149 -9.81 8.03 -37.16
CA ALA A 149 -8.60 7.26 -36.86
C ALA A 149 -7.54 8.14 -36.20
N ARG A 150 -7.31 9.33 -36.77
CA ARG A 150 -6.43 10.36 -36.20
C ARG A 150 -6.83 10.69 -34.77
N SER A 151 -8.13 10.95 -34.52
CA SER A 151 -8.61 11.40 -33.22
C SER A 151 -8.43 10.34 -32.13
N LEU A 152 -8.67 9.06 -32.44
CA LEU A 152 -8.42 7.95 -31.52
C LEU A 152 -6.93 7.83 -31.18
N ILE A 153 -6.07 7.86 -32.21
CA ILE A 153 -4.61 7.71 -32.05
C ILE A 153 -4.01 8.92 -31.32
N LEU A 154 -4.44 10.13 -31.66
CA LEU A 154 -4.10 11.37 -30.96
C LEU A 154 -4.45 11.26 -29.47
N GLY A 155 -5.67 10.82 -29.16
CA GLY A 155 -6.11 10.67 -27.78
C GLY A 155 -5.27 9.63 -27.03
N PHE A 156 -5.02 8.48 -27.65
CA PHE A 156 -4.22 7.43 -27.02
C PHE A 156 -2.78 7.91 -26.75
N LEU A 157 -2.11 8.53 -27.73
CA LEU A 157 -0.70 8.94 -27.65
C LEU A 157 -0.48 10.13 -26.71
N LEU A 158 -1.45 11.03 -26.58
CA LEU A 158 -1.37 12.19 -25.69
C LEU A 158 -1.91 11.93 -24.28
N ALA A 159 -2.40 10.72 -23.99
CA ALA A 159 -3.00 10.38 -22.71
C ALA A 159 -2.16 10.67 -21.44
N PRO A 160 -0.81 10.65 -21.43
CA PRO A 160 -0.03 11.03 -20.25
C PRO A 160 -0.28 12.47 -19.76
N TYR A 161 -0.83 13.32 -20.64
CA TYR A 161 -1.20 14.72 -20.42
C TYR A 161 -1.90 14.99 -19.09
N GLU A 162 -2.80 14.10 -18.63
CA GLU A 162 -3.67 14.42 -17.49
C GLU A 162 -3.40 13.56 -16.26
N GLY A 163 -3.10 12.27 -16.46
CA GLY A 163 -2.84 11.36 -15.35
C GLY A 163 -1.44 11.53 -14.76
N MET A 164 -0.41 11.48 -15.60
CA MET A 164 0.98 11.41 -15.14
C MET A 164 1.55 12.76 -14.72
N THR A 165 1.13 13.82 -15.38
CA THR A 165 1.55 15.19 -15.14
C THR A 165 1.33 15.58 -13.66
N MET A 166 0.19 15.15 -13.09
CA MET A 166 -0.17 15.35 -11.68
C MET A 166 0.63 14.45 -10.72
N THR A 167 1.26 13.39 -11.19
CA THR A 167 2.06 12.54 -10.30
C THR A 167 3.46 13.10 -10.08
N ILE A 168 3.98 13.87 -11.04
CA ILE A 168 5.34 14.42 -10.98
C ILE A 168 5.46 15.53 -9.93
N ALA A 169 4.46 16.41 -9.82
CA ALA A 169 4.46 17.40 -8.74
C ALA A 169 4.42 16.75 -7.33
N GLY A 170 3.91 15.51 -7.22
CA GLY A 170 3.94 14.74 -5.97
C GLY A 170 5.30 14.15 -5.63
N ASP A 171 6.17 13.97 -6.62
CA ASP A 171 7.52 13.47 -6.44
C ASP A 171 8.55 14.58 -6.17
N LEU A 172 8.26 15.80 -6.65
CA LEU A 172 9.17 16.96 -6.56
C LEU A 172 8.94 17.85 -5.33
N PHE A 173 7.71 17.93 -4.80
CA PHE A 173 7.33 18.88 -3.73
C PHE A 173 6.72 18.20 -2.51
N PHE A 174 6.88 18.87 -1.36
CA PHE A 174 6.30 18.46 -0.08
C PHE A 174 4.80 18.74 0.01
N LEU A 175 4.10 18.03 0.89
CA LEU A 175 2.64 18.07 1.04
C LEU A 175 2.03 19.48 1.16
N HIS A 176 2.72 20.41 1.82
CA HIS A 176 2.22 21.78 2.06
C HIS A 176 2.33 22.71 0.85
N GLU A 177 3.20 22.41 -0.12
CA GLU A 177 3.36 23.17 -1.38
C GLU A 177 2.76 22.43 -2.58
N ARG A 178 2.57 21.11 -2.45
CA ARG A 178 2.17 20.21 -3.53
C ARG A 178 0.87 20.64 -4.22
N GLY A 179 -0.16 20.98 -3.46
CA GLY A 179 -1.47 21.38 -4.02
C GLY A 179 -1.36 22.57 -4.97
N THR A 180 -0.54 23.57 -4.63
CA THR A 180 -0.30 24.73 -5.48
C THR A 180 0.31 24.35 -6.83
N TYR A 181 1.32 23.46 -6.85
CA TYR A 181 1.95 23.06 -8.11
C TYR A 181 1.09 22.12 -8.95
N MET A 182 0.24 21.29 -8.34
CA MET A 182 -0.81 20.55 -9.05
C MET A 182 -1.74 21.50 -9.80
N ALA A 183 -2.20 22.52 -9.08
CA ALA A 183 -3.09 23.53 -9.62
C ALA A 183 -2.43 24.30 -10.78
N VAL A 184 -1.16 24.73 -10.63
CA VAL A 184 -0.43 25.44 -11.70
C VAL A 184 -0.26 24.58 -12.97
N ILE A 185 0.05 23.30 -12.81
CA ILE A 185 0.15 22.36 -13.92
C ILE A 185 -1.20 22.22 -14.63
N PHE A 186 -2.27 22.06 -13.86
CA PHE A 186 -3.63 21.97 -14.39
C PHE A 186 -4.09 23.26 -15.09
N LEU A 187 -3.72 24.43 -14.56
CA LEU A 187 -3.98 25.71 -15.22
C LEU A 187 -3.27 25.78 -16.57
N CYS A 188 -2.04 25.30 -16.68
CA CYS A 188 -1.30 25.33 -17.95
C CYS A 188 -1.98 24.50 -19.04
N ALA A 189 -2.56 23.35 -18.66
CA ALA A 189 -3.39 22.52 -19.52
C ALA A 189 -4.64 23.26 -20.03
N LEU A 190 -5.36 23.96 -19.14
CA LEU A 190 -6.51 24.80 -19.51
C LEU A 190 -6.11 26.00 -20.39
N LEU A 191 -4.99 26.66 -20.07
CA LEU A 191 -4.46 27.76 -20.87
C LEU A 191 -4.12 27.29 -22.29
N GLY A 192 -3.60 26.06 -22.46
CA GLY A 192 -3.37 25.47 -23.78
C GLY A 192 -4.66 25.30 -24.58
N THR A 193 -5.72 24.82 -23.91
CA THR A 193 -7.06 24.64 -24.48
C THR A 193 -7.64 25.98 -24.98
N ASP A 194 -7.60 27.00 -24.13
CA ASP A 194 -8.19 28.32 -24.41
C ASP A 194 -7.35 29.15 -25.39
N LEU A 195 -6.03 29.22 -25.18
CA LEU A 195 -5.12 29.96 -26.08
C LEU A 195 -5.02 29.29 -27.45
N GLY A 196 -5.07 27.95 -27.51
CA GLY A 196 -5.15 27.22 -28.77
C GLY A 196 -6.38 27.63 -29.58
N THR A 197 -7.54 27.71 -28.94
CA THR A 197 -8.79 28.14 -29.60
C THR A 197 -8.72 29.60 -30.08
N ILE A 198 -8.08 30.50 -29.31
CA ILE A 198 -7.83 31.89 -29.75
C ILE A 198 -6.92 31.90 -30.98
N MET A 199 -5.79 31.20 -30.93
CA MET A 199 -4.82 31.13 -32.02
C MET A 199 -5.48 30.59 -33.29
N ASP A 200 -6.23 29.50 -33.18
CA ASP A 200 -6.88 28.83 -34.30
C ASP A 200 -7.96 29.71 -34.94
N GLY A 201 -8.70 30.50 -34.15
CA GLY A 201 -9.65 31.49 -34.68
C GLY A 201 -8.96 32.55 -35.56
N TYR A 202 -7.76 33.00 -35.22
CA TYR A 202 -6.97 33.94 -36.03
C TYR A 202 -6.27 33.28 -37.21
N ILE A 203 -5.80 32.03 -37.06
CA ILE A 203 -5.17 31.27 -38.13
C ILE A 203 -6.20 30.96 -39.23
N ALA A 204 -7.36 30.46 -38.84
CA ALA A 204 -8.41 30.06 -39.78
C ALA A 204 -9.02 31.27 -40.52
N SER A 205 -9.02 32.45 -39.90
CA SER A 205 -9.50 33.70 -40.51
C SER A 205 -8.38 34.57 -41.12
N SER A 206 -7.17 34.03 -41.25
CA SER A 206 -6.00 34.77 -41.73
C SER A 206 -6.18 35.23 -43.18
N PRO A 207 -5.87 36.51 -43.50
CA PRO A 207 -5.89 37.00 -44.88
C PRO A 207 -4.65 36.59 -45.69
N ILE A 208 -3.70 35.86 -45.07
CA ILE A 208 -2.42 35.50 -45.68
C ILE A 208 -2.61 34.24 -46.53
N SER A 209 -2.34 34.33 -47.84
CA SER A 209 -2.69 33.29 -48.84
C SER A 209 -2.09 31.90 -48.62
N TYR A 210 -1.01 31.77 -47.83
CA TYR A 210 -0.37 30.49 -47.53
C TYR A 210 -0.68 29.95 -46.11
N ILE A 211 -1.41 30.71 -45.30
CA ILE A 211 -1.85 30.30 -43.95
C ILE A 211 -3.33 29.97 -44.02
N ASP A 212 -3.64 28.68 -44.17
CA ASP A 212 -4.99 28.15 -44.11
C ASP A 212 -5.28 27.48 -42.74
N TRP A 213 -6.50 26.98 -42.57
CA TRP A 213 -6.91 26.29 -41.34
C TRP A 213 -6.05 25.05 -41.03
N ARG A 214 -5.28 24.50 -41.98
CA ARG A 214 -4.37 23.36 -41.74
C ARG A 214 -3.19 23.74 -40.84
N TRP A 215 -2.87 25.02 -40.71
CA TRP A 215 -1.84 25.50 -39.77
C TRP A 215 -2.19 25.26 -38.30
N THR A 216 -3.46 24.96 -37.99
CA THR A 216 -3.89 24.45 -36.68
C THR A 216 -3.21 23.13 -36.30
N GLY A 217 -2.76 22.33 -37.27
CA GLY A 217 -1.93 21.14 -37.04
C GLY A 217 -0.42 21.41 -37.07
N TRP A 218 0.05 22.35 -37.90
CA TRP A 218 1.48 22.66 -38.03
C TRP A 218 2.07 23.35 -36.80
N ILE A 219 1.31 24.23 -36.15
CA ILE A 219 1.79 24.94 -34.94
C ILE A 219 2.01 23.98 -33.76
N PRO A 220 1.07 23.09 -33.39
CA PRO A 220 1.32 22.06 -32.39
C PRO A 220 2.48 21.14 -32.76
N THR A 221 2.70 20.84 -34.04
CA THR A 221 3.86 20.06 -34.50
C THR A 221 5.19 20.70 -34.09
N ILE A 222 5.33 22.00 -34.31
CA ILE A 222 6.52 22.78 -33.89
C ILE A 222 6.63 22.79 -32.36
N GLY A 223 5.50 22.99 -31.67
CA GLY A 223 5.42 22.99 -30.20
C GLY A 223 5.84 21.68 -29.55
N PHE A 224 5.37 20.54 -30.08
CA PHE A 224 5.80 19.22 -29.63
C PHE A 224 7.25 18.92 -29.99
N GLY A 225 7.76 19.44 -31.13
CA GLY A 225 9.18 19.38 -31.47
C GLY A 225 10.05 20.11 -30.44
N PHE A 226 9.68 21.33 -30.05
CA PHE A 226 10.35 22.07 -28.98
C PHE A 226 10.26 21.33 -27.64
N THR A 227 9.08 20.84 -27.28
CA THR A 227 8.85 20.07 -26.05
C THR A 227 9.71 18.81 -26.01
N PHE A 228 9.81 18.08 -27.13
CA PHE A 228 10.67 16.92 -27.25
C PHE A 228 12.14 17.26 -26.96
N LEU A 229 12.66 18.37 -27.52
CA LEU A 229 14.03 18.81 -27.25
C LEU A 229 14.22 19.17 -25.76
N VAL A 230 13.26 19.88 -25.15
CA VAL A 230 13.32 20.22 -23.73
C VAL A 230 13.35 18.96 -22.86
N ILE A 231 12.48 17.99 -23.13
CA ILE A 231 12.41 16.73 -22.38
C ILE A 231 13.65 15.87 -22.64
N PHE A 232 14.17 15.86 -23.86
CA PHE A 232 15.36 15.11 -24.22
C PHE A 232 16.61 15.62 -23.47
N PHE A 233 16.82 16.94 -23.41
CA PHE A 233 18.04 17.50 -22.81
C PHE A 233 17.96 17.80 -21.32
N PHE A 234 16.77 18.10 -20.78
CA PHE A 234 16.64 18.67 -19.43
C PHE A 234 15.76 17.88 -18.46
N PHE A 235 14.93 16.95 -18.95
CA PHE A 235 14.04 16.16 -18.09
C PHE A 235 14.76 14.93 -17.55
N GLU A 236 15.00 14.90 -16.24
CA GLU A 236 15.53 13.74 -15.52
C GLU A 236 14.39 12.84 -14.99
N GLU A 237 14.67 11.56 -14.79
CA GLU A 237 13.70 10.63 -14.22
C GLU A 237 13.29 11.05 -12.80
N THR A 238 11.97 11.13 -12.56
CA THR A 238 11.37 11.60 -11.30
C THR A 238 10.85 10.45 -10.44
N ARG A 239 10.72 9.23 -10.99
CA ARG A 239 10.29 8.07 -10.22
C ARG A 239 11.40 7.59 -9.28
N TYR A 240 11.23 7.80 -7.98
CA TYR A 240 12.17 7.37 -6.94
C TYR A 240 11.47 6.47 -5.91
N LEU A 241 12.03 5.27 -5.68
CA LEU A 241 11.52 4.30 -4.71
C LEU A 241 12.05 4.66 -3.31
N ARG A 242 11.23 5.36 -2.52
CA ARG A 242 11.51 5.63 -1.11
C ARG A 242 11.17 4.38 -0.31
N SER A 243 12.18 3.65 0.17
CA SER A 243 11.94 2.57 1.14
C SER A 243 11.49 3.19 2.45
N SER A 244 10.56 2.54 3.16
CA SER A 244 10.09 2.96 4.50
C SER A 244 11.17 2.88 5.60
N HIS A 245 12.44 2.68 5.22
CA HIS A 245 13.59 2.45 6.09
C HIS A 245 14.73 3.45 5.87
N THR A 246 14.51 4.55 5.14
CA THR A 246 15.51 5.62 5.10
C THR A 246 15.51 6.35 6.44
N GLN A 247 16.64 6.30 7.15
CA GLN A 247 16.79 6.86 8.48
C GLN A 247 16.33 8.33 8.50
N PRO A 248 15.62 8.76 9.55
CA PRO A 248 15.24 10.16 9.69
C PRO A 248 16.49 11.03 9.73
N TYR A 249 16.54 12.02 8.84
CA TYR A 249 17.47 13.14 8.96
C TYR A 249 17.16 13.86 10.28
N THR A 250 18.10 13.80 11.23
CA THR A 250 18.15 14.80 12.31
C THR A 250 18.29 16.16 11.65
N ALA A 251 17.26 16.99 11.77
CA ALA A 251 17.19 18.30 11.16
C ALA A 251 18.44 19.13 11.50
N THR A 252 19.37 19.25 10.55
CA THR A 252 20.35 20.33 10.58
C THR A 252 19.65 21.57 10.03
N ARG A 253 19.62 22.63 10.85
CA ARG A 253 19.12 23.97 10.54
C ARG A 253 19.51 24.40 9.12
N VAL A 254 18.52 24.76 8.31
CA VAL A 254 18.69 25.72 7.23
C VAL A 254 18.23 27.06 7.79
N ASP A 255 19.13 27.74 8.48
CA ASP A 255 19.02 29.18 8.68
C ASP A 255 19.67 29.85 7.45
N ASN A 256 19.02 30.88 6.94
CA ASN A 256 19.39 31.61 5.72
C ASN A 256 20.87 31.99 5.65
N GLU A 257 21.37 32.05 4.42
CA GLU A 257 22.67 32.61 4.01
C GLU A 257 22.98 33.91 4.75
N ASP A 258 23.95 33.84 5.67
CA ASP A 258 25.19 34.63 5.65
C ASP A 258 26.04 34.26 6.89
N ASN A 259 27.34 34.02 6.68
CA ASN A 259 28.41 33.84 7.68
C ASN A 259 28.57 32.48 8.41
N SER A 260 28.65 31.36 7.68
CA SER A 260 29.04 30.06 8.27
C SER A 260 30.43 29.55 7.88
N GLU A 261 31.42 30.43 7.71
CA GLU A 261 32.85 30.02 7.65
C GLU A 261 33.64 30.33 8.94
N GLU A 262 33.10 31.09 9.89
CA GLU A 262 33.89 31.58 11.04
C GLU A 262 33.70 30.84 12.38
N ILE A 263 32.77 29.87 12.49
CA ILE A 263 32.44 29.25 13.79
C ILE A 263 33.04 27.84 13.99
N LEU A 264 33.53 27.17 12.94
CA LEU A 264 34.07 25.80 13.05
C LEU A 264 35.55 25.69 13.45
N GLN A 265 36.22 26.80 13.80
CA GLN A 265 37.63 26.79 14.23
C GLN A 265 37.86 26.99 15.74
N LYS A 266 36.83 27.15 16.59
CA LYS A 266 37.05 27.62 17.97
C LYS A 266 36.77 26.69 19.14
N GLU A 267 36.32 25.45 18.95
CA GLU A 267 36.20 24.52 20.08
C GLU A 267 36.88 23.18 19.78
N GLY A 268 38.09 23.04 20.31
CA GLY A 268 38.83 21.78 20.33
C GLY A 268 38.20 20.79 21.30
N MET A 269 37.36 19.89 20.80
CA MET A 269 36.94 18.68 21.51
C MET A 269 36.99 17.49 20.55
N SER A 270 37.94 16.59 20.79
CA SER A 270 38.12 15.34 20.06
C SER A 270 36.99 14.35 20.39
N ALA A 271 36.23 13.94 19.37
CA ALA A 271 35.25 12.86 19.48
C ALA A 271 35.95 11.48 19.65
N PRO A 272 35.42 10.56 20.47
CA PRO A 272 36.01 9.26 20.68
C PRO A 272 35.84 8.36 19.44
N GLN A 273 36.94 7.77 19.00
CA GLN A 273 36.98 6.76 17.94
C GLN A 273 36.32 5.47 18.43
N SER A 274 35.17 5.11 17.85
CA SER A 274 34.65 3.75 17.87
C SER A 274 34.86 3.11 16.50
N ASP A 275 35.87 2.25 16.42
CA ASP A 275 36.10 1.36 15.28
C ASP A 275 34.97 0.33 15.16
N THR A 276 34.12 0.48 14.14
CA THR A 276 33.44 -0.64 13.48
C THR A 276 33.06 -0.19 12.08
N ARG A 277 33.92 -0.51 11.10
CA ARG A 277 33.62 -0.33 9.68
C ARG A 277 32.57 -1.35 9.24
N VAL A 278 31.29 -1.01 9.39
CA VAL A 278 30.30 -1.43 8.39
C VAL A 278 30.44 -0.43 7.25
N ALA A 279 30.68 -0.91 6.04
CA ALA A 279 30.78 -0.06 4.87
C ALA A 279 29.40 0.57 4.59
N ASP A 280 29.15 1.75 5.13
CA ASP A 280 28.07 2.63 4.69
C ASP A 280 28.38 3.05 3.24
N SER A 281 27.85 2.30 2.28
CA SER A 281 27.79 2.76 0.90
C SER A 281 26.79 3.92 0.86
N HIS A 282 27.24 5.15 1.16
CA HIS A 282 26.47 6.34 0.81
C HIS A 282 26.21 6.29 -0.70
N PRO A 283 24.94 6.29 -1.16
CA PRO A 283 24.63 6.22 -2.58
C PRO A 283 25.26 7.44 -3.28
N THR A 284 26.13 7.17 -4.25
CA THR A 284 26.79 8.23 -5.01
C THR A 284 25.81 8.84 -6.02
N ARG A 285 25.96 10.15 -6.26
CA ARG A 285 25.11 10.85 -7.22
C ARG A 285 25.39 10.31 -8.64
N LYS A 286 24.36 9.84 -9.35
CA LYS A 286 24.51 9.25 -10.70
C LYS A 286 25.19 10.23 -11.68
N GLY A 287 25.96 9.75 -12.66
CA GLY A 287 26.53 10.60 -13.70
C GLY A 287 25.47 11.18 -14.65
N TRP A 288 25.76 12.28 -15.36
CA TRP A 288 24.79 12.95 -16.25
C TRP A 288 24.19 11.99 -17.31
N LEU A 289 25.02 11.18 -17.96
CA LEU A 289 24.56 10.18 -18.95
C LEU A 289 23.62 9.12 -18.36
N GLN A 290 23.83 8.71 -17.09
CA GLN A 290 22.95 7.76 -16.41
C GLN A 290 21.63 8.39 -15.99
N ARG A 291 21.63 9.69 -15.64
CA ARG A 291 20.40 10.42 -15.30
C ARG A 291 19.56 10.73 -16.53
N MET A 292 20.21 11.03 -17.65
CA MET A 292 19.60 11.27 -18.96
C MET A 292 19.42 9.99 -19.78
N ALA A 293 19.49 8.81 -19.16
CA ALA A 293 19.23 7.56 -19.84
C ALA A 293 17.77 7.52 -20.35
N PRO A 294 17.52 7.13 -21.61
CA PRO A 294 16.18 7.05 -22.19
C PRO A 294 15.28 6.02 -21.52
N TRP A 295 15.86 5.02 -20.85
CA TRP A 295 15.18 4.05 -20.01
C TRP A 295 15.93 3.89 -18.69
N GLN A 296 15.19 3.85 -17.57
CA GLN A 296 15.73 3.45 -16.28
C GLN A 296 14.97 2.23 -15.80
N ILE A 297 15.57 1.07 -16.05
CA ILE A 297 15.03 -0.22 -15.65
C ILE A 297 15.24 -0.37 -14.14
N LEU A 298 14.17 -0.18 -13.36
CA LEU A 298 14.16 -0.48 -11.93
C LEU A 298 14.50 -1.97 -11.69
N PRO A 299 15.17 -2.32 -10.57
CA PRO A 299 15.45 -3.71 -10.23
C PRO A 299 14.18 -4.58 -10.25
N ARG A 300 14.31 -5.81 -10.75
CA ARG A 300 13.19 -6.75 -10.96
C ARG A 300 12.41 -7.06 -9.66
N THR A 301 13.08 -6.95 -8.51
CA THR A 301 12.52 -7.11 -7.16
C THR A 301 11.59 -5.98 -6.71
N SER A 302 11.64 -4.81 -7.37
CA SER A 302 10.86 -3.62 -7.01
C SER A 302 9.74 -3.30 -8.00
N ARG A 303 9.54 -4.16 -9.02
CA ARG A 303 8.52 -4.00 -10.05
C ARG A 303 7.29 -4.84 -9.71
N LYS A 304 6.14 -4.20 -9.57
CA LYS A 304 4.84 -4.89 -9.56
C LYS A 304 4.60 -5.54 -10.93
N SER A 305 3.92 -6.68 -10.96
CA SER A 305 3.52 -7.33 -12.21
C SER A 305 2.53 -6.45 -12.97
N THR A 306 2.59 -6.39 -14.30
CA THR A 306 1.65 -5.63 -15.14
C THR A 306 0.20 -5.97 -14.81
N TRP A 307 -0.07 -7.25 -14.52
CA TRP A 307 -1.41 -7.71 -14.14
C TRP A 307 -1.85 -7.21 -12.75
N GLU A 308 -0.92 -7.12 -11.81
CA GLU A 308 -1.19 -6.59 -10.47
C GLU A 308 -1.49 -5.09 -10.53
N LEU A 309 -0.71 -4.31 -11.28
CA LEU A 309 -1.00 -2.89 -11.51
C LEU A 309 -2.36 -2.68 -12.15
N LEU A 310 -2.69 -3.45 -13.20
CA LEU A 310 -3.98 -3.34 -13.87
C LEU A 310 -5.13 -3.65 -12.91
N LYS A 311 -5.00 -4.73 -12.14
CA LYS A 311 -5.98 -5.10 -11.12
C LYS A 311 -6.13 -4.02 -10.05
N GLU A 312 -5.03 -3.43 -9.59
CA GLU A 312 -5.02 -2.37 -8.60
C GLU A 312 -5.74 -1.12 -9.12
N ILE A 313 -5.49 -0.71 -10.37
CA ILE A 313 -6.21 0.40 -11.03
C ILE A 313 -7.71 0.10 -11.10
N CYS A 314 -8.09 -1.09 -11.57
CA CYS A 314 -9.50 -1.48 -11.67
C CYS A 314 -10.19 -1.46 -10.30
N VAL A 315 -9.54 -2.04 -9.28
CA VAL A 315 -10.08 -2.07 -7.92
C VAL A 315 -10.20 -0.67 -7.34
N LEU A 316 -9.15 0.16 -7.42
CA LEU A 316 -9.18 1.53 -6.92
C LEU A 316 -10.25 2.39 -7.61
N SER A 317 -10.50 2.17 -8.90
CA SER A 317 -11.54 2.88 -9.65
C SER A 317 -12.95 2.63 -9.10
N THR A 318 -13.16 1.54 -8.36
CA THR A 318 -14.43 1.23 -7.71
C THR A 318 -14.59 1.89 -6.34
N TYR A 319 -13.52 2.43 -5.74
CA TYR A 319 -13.60 3.03 -4.40
C TYR A 319 -14.45 4.31 -4.43
N PRO A 320 -15.31 4.55 -3.43
CA PRO A 320 -16.25 5.67 -3.42
C PRO A 320 -15.61 7.04 -3.65
N ALA A 321 -14.45 7.32 -3.03
CA ALA A 321 -13.75 8.60 -3.20
C ALA A 321 -13.18 8.77 -4.62
N VAL A 322 -12.67 7.69 -5.22
CA VAL A 322 -12.13 7.69 -6.60
C VAL A 322 -13.27 7.81 -7.61
N LEU A 323 -14.36 7.07 -7.41
CA LEU A 323 -15.57 7.12 -8.22
C LEU A 323 -16.21 8.52 -8.16
N TRP A 324 -16.34 9.08 -6.96
CA TRP A 324 -16.85 10.44 -6.74
C TRP A 324 -16.00 11.47 -7.47
N ALA A 325 -14.67 11.45 -7.29
CA ALA A 325 -13.78 12.39 -7.94
C ALA A 325 -13.82 12.23 -9.47
N GLY A 326 -13.86 10.99 -9.97
CA GLY A 326 -14.05 10.68 -11.39
C GLY A 326 -15.35 11.23 -11.96
N CYS A 327 -16.46 11.10 -11.24
CA CYS A 327 -17.77 11.63 -11.64
C CYS A 327 -17.80 13.17 -11.60
N VAL A 328 -17.32 13.79 -10.52
CA VAL A 328 -17.26 15.26 -10.40
C VAL A 328 -16.41 15.83 -11.53
N TYR A 329 -15.21 15.30 -11.72
CA TYR A 329 -14.31 15.76 -12.76
C TYR A 329 -14.92 15.49 -14.15
N GLY A 330 -15.55 14.32 -14.35
CA GLY A 330 -16.16 13.90 -15.61
C GLY A 330 -17.30 14.78 -16.04
N VAL A 331 -18.21 15.09 -15.12
CA VAL A 331 -19.33 16.01 -15.33
C VAL A 331 -18.82 17.40 -15.67
N ASN A 332 -17.79 17.89 -14.98
CA ASN A 332 -17.25 19.21 -15.30
C ASN A 332 -16.59 19.27 -16.69
N LEU A 333 -15.83 18.24 -17.07
CA LEU A 333 -15.25 18.13 -18.40
C LEU A 333 -16.36 18.05 -19.47
N ALA A 334 -17.38 17.22 -19.24
CA ALA A 334 -18.51 17.05 -20.15
C ALA A 334 -19.25 18.38 -20.35
N TRP A 335 -19.52 19.13 -19.28
CA TRP A 335 -20.19 20.43 -19.36
C TRP A 335 -19.34 21.49 -20.02
N PHE A 336 -18.05 21.53 -19.72
CA PHE A 336 -17.12 22.40 -20.41
C PHE A 336 -17.14 22.13 -21.93
N ALA A 337 -17.05 20.86 -22.34
CA ALA A 337 -17.14 20.47 -23.76
C ALA A 337 -18.51 20.77 -24.38
N CYS A 338 -19.62 20.49 -23.67
CA CYS A 338 -20.96 20.76 -24.16
C CYS A 338 -21.21 22.27 -24.34
N ILE A 339 -20.78 23.10 -23.39
CA ILE A 339 -20.88 24.57 -23.48
C ILE A 339 -20.01 25.08 -24.63
N LEU A 340 -18.81 24.54 -24.81
CA LEU A 340 -17.94 24.88 -25.93
C LEU A 340 -18.60 24.60 -27.28
N SER A 341 -19.18 23.41 -27.48
CA SER A 341 -19.91 23.07 -28.70
C SER A 341 -21.18 23.91 -28.87
N MET A 342 -21.96 24.11 -27.80
CA MET A 342 -23.20 24.91 -27.85
C MET A 342 -22.94 26.38 -28.15
N LEU A 343 -21.88 26.97 -27.58
CA LEU A 343 -21.59 28.38 -27.79
C LEU A 343 -21.21 28.65 -29.24
N ALA A 344 -20.45 27.76 -29.88
CA ALA A 344 -20.13 27.87 -31.29
C ALA A 344 -21.41 28.02 -32.12
N VAL A 345 -22.40 27.15 -31.89
CA VAL A 345 -23.70 27.21 -32.58
C VAL A 345 -24.46 28.51 -32.26
N VAL A 346 -24.56 28.88 -30.98
CA VAL A 346 -25.35 30.05 -30.53
C VAL A 346 -24.78 31.37 -31.04
N ILE A 347 -23.46 31.54 -31.02
CA ILE A 347 -22.80 32.82 -31.33
C ILE A 347 -22.71 33.09 -32.84
N PHE A 348 -22.67 32.04 -33.69
CA PHE A 348 -22.69 32.21 -35.14
C PHE A 348 -24.08 32.55 -35.68
N GLU A 349 -25.15 32.24 -34.95
CA GLU A 349 -26.52 32.54 -35.37
C GLU A 349 -26.98 33.98 -35.03
N PRO A 350 -27.98 34.53 -35.75
CA PRO A 350 -28.60 35.81 -35.42
C PRO A 350 -29.29 35.79 -34.03
N PRO A 351 -29.09 36.81 -33.18
CA PRO A 351 -28.62 38.18 -33.48
C PRO A 351 -27.11 38.43 -33.31
N PHE A 352 -26.30 37.42 -32.94
CA PHE A 352 -24.90 37.62 -32.56
C PHE A 352 -23.96 37.70 -33.76
N ASN A 353 -24.01 36.74 -34.68
CA ASN A 353 -23.24 36.71 -35.94
C ASN A 353 -21.73 37.03 -35.77
N PHE A 354 -21.05 36.40 -34.80
CA PHE A 354 -19.61 36.67 -34.62
C PHE A 354 -18.77 36.01 -35.72
N THR A 355 -17.59 36.55 -35.98
CA THR A 355 -16.56 35.90 -36.80
C THR A 355 -15.82 34.82 -35.99
N ALA A 356 -15.09 33.91 -36.65
CA ALA A 356 -14.26 32.92 -35.96
C ALA A 356 -13.24 33.54 -34.99
N SER A 357 -12.67 34.70 -35.35
CA SER A 357 -11.77 35.48 -34.47
C SER A 357 -12.50 36.07 -33.25
N ALA A 358 -13.72 36.59 -33.43
CA ALA A 358 -14.54 37.09 -32.33
C ALA A 358 -15.02 35.96 -31.41
N PHE A 359 -15.34 34.78 -31.96
CA PHE A 359 -15.59 33.57 -31.18
C PHE A 359 -14.35 33.17 -30.37
N GLY A 360 -13.15 33.14 -30.98
CA GLY A 360 -11.90 32.89 -30.26
C GLY A 360 -11.69 33.86 -29.07
N LEU A 361 -11.97 35.15 -29.25
CA LEU A 361 -11.84 36.16 -28.18
C LEU A 361 -12.77 35.92 -26.98
N THR A 362 -13.86 35.17 -27.12
CA THR A 362 -14.71 34.78 -25.97
C THR A 362 -13.93 33.97 -24.92
N ARG A 363 -12.86 33.27 -25.33
CA ARG A 363 -11.96 32.51 -24.44
C ARG A 363 -11.19 33.37 -23.44
N VAL A 364 -11.12 34.68 -23.64
CA VAL A 364 -10.55 35.56 -22.60
C VAL A 364 -11.36 35.42 -21.31
N GLY A 365 -12.68 35.23 -21.42
CA GLY A 365 -13.56 34.95 -20.28
C GLY A 365 -13.19 33.65 -19.57
N THR A 366 -13.01 32.54 -20.30
CA THR A 366 -12.63 31.24 -19.71
C THR A 366 -11.26 31.29 -19.04
N ILE A 367 -10.28 31.95 -19.65
CA ILE A 367 -8.95 32.18 -19.06
C ILE A 367 -9.07 32.95 -17.74
N THR A 368 -9.83 34.05 -17.70
CA THR A 368 -10.02 34.82 -16.46
C THR A 368 -10.70 33.98 -15.38
N GLY A 369 -11.72 33.19 -15.74
CA GLY A 369 -12.39 32.27 -14.82
C GLY A 369 -11.44 31.22 -14.25
N SER A 370 -10.64 30.57 -15.09
CA SER A 370 -9.68 29.54 -14.69
C SER A 370 -8.57 30.09 -13.78
N ILE A 371 -8.05 31.29 -14.06
CA ILE A 371 -7.04 31.96 -13.22
C ILE A 371 -7.62 32.34 -11.85
N LEU A 372 -8.83 32.92 -11.82
CA LEU A 372 -9.50 33.28 -10.56
C LEU A 372 -9.80 32.05 -9.70
N ALA A 373 -10.25 30.96 -10.34
CA ALA A 373 -10.48 29.69 -9.66
C ALA A 373 -9.20 29.19 -8.98
N LEU A 374 -8.05 29.31 -9.64
CA LEU A 374 -6.78 28.84 -9.08
C LEU A 374 -6.31 29.64 -7.86
N ILE A 375 -6.37 30.97 -7.97
CA ILE A 375 -5.96 31.89 -6.90
C ILE A 375 -6.80 31.66 -5.64
N ILE A 376 -8.07 31.30 -5.84
CA ILE A 376 -9.00 31.04 -4.74
C ILE A 376 -8.87 29.60 -4.26
N ALA A 377 -9.07 28.59 -5.11
CA ALA A 377 -9.22 27.18 -4.72
C ALA A 377 -8.03 26.65 -3.92
N GLY A 378 -6.80 26.78 -4.44
CA GLY A 378 -5.61 26.17 -3.81
C GLY A 378 -5.30 26.78 -2.44
N PRO A 379 -4.90 28.07 -2.39
CA PRO A 379 -4.55 28.73 -1.13
C PRO A 379 -5.69 28.76 -0.11
N LEU A 380 -6.94 28.93 -0.54
CA LEU A 380 -8.08 28.95 0.39
C LEU A 380 -8.38 27.56 0.94
N SER A 381 -8.30 26.51 0.11
CA SER A 381 -8.46 25.12 0.57
C SER A 381 -7.43 24.79 1.64
N ASP A 382 -6.16 25.12 1.43
CA ASP A 382 -5.11 24.80 2.38
C ASP A 382 -5.20 25.64 3.67
N ARG A 383 -5.62 26.90 3.57
CA ARG A 383 -5.89 27.74 4.76
C ARG A 383 -7.05 27.20 5.59
N ILE A 384 -8.14 26.80 4.96
CA ILE A 384 -9.31 26.21 5.64
C ILE A 384 -8.91 24.89 6.31
N ALA A 385 -8.23 24.01 5.58
CA ALA A 385 -7.78 22.73 6.14
C ALA A 385 -6.81 22.92 7.32
N THR A 386 -5.88 23.87 7.22
CA THR A 386 -4.96 24.19 8.33
C THR A 386 -5.69 24.81 9.52
N ALA A 387 -6.69 25.66 9.29
CA ALA A 387 -7.49 26.25 10.36
C ALA A 387 -8.32 25.19 11.11
N LEU A 388 -8.88 24.20 10.39
CA LEU A 388 -9.60 23.07 10.97
C LEU A 388 -8.65 22.15 11.75
N ALA A 389 -7.49 21.81 11.19
CA ALA A 389 -6.47 21.01 11.85
C ALA A 389 -5.95 21.68 13.14
N ARG A 390 -5.78 23.02 13.16
CA ARG A 390 -5.40 23.76 14.38
C ARG A 390 -6.43 23.64 15.49
N ARG A 391 -7.72 23.53 15.16
CA ARG A 391 -8.80 23.30 16.16
C ARG A 391 -8.78 21.88 16.73
N ARG A 392 -8.11 20.94 16.06
CA ARG A 392 -8.01 19.51 16.44
C ARG A 392 -6.60 19.11 16.90
N GLY A 393 -5.83 20.05 17.47
CA GLY A 393 -4.51 19.74 18.02
C GLY A 393 -3.42 19.46 16.98
N GLY A 394 -3.59 19.87 15.72
CA GLY A 394 -2.57 19.74 14.66
C GLY A 394 -2.72 18.50 13.77
N ILE A 395 -3.80 17.73 13.95
CA ILE A 395 -4.15 16.57 13.12
C ILE A 395 -4.96 17.07 11.92
N ARG A 396 -4.47 16.81 10.70
CA ARG A 396 -5.19 17.07 9.46
C ARG A 396 -5.80 15.78 8.93
N GLU A 397 -7.07 15.84 8.59
CA GLU A 397 -7.82 14.78 7.89
C GLU A 397 -8.01 15.18 6.43
N ALA A 398 -8.24 14.22 5.53
CA ALA A 398 -8.46 14.50 4.11
C ALA A 398 -9.79 15.26 3.89
N GLU A 399 -10.80 14.97 4.71
CA GLU A 399 -12.15 15.55 4.70
C GLU A 399 -12.14 17.06 4.97
N ASP A 400 -11.08 17.59 5.59
CA ASP A 400 -10.94 19.03 5.87
C ASP A 400 -10.94 19.89 4.59
N ARG A 401 -10.80 19.28 3.40
CA ARG A 401 -10.94 19.95 2.09
C ARG A 401 -12.39 20.09 1.60
N LEU A 402 -13.28 19.18 1.97
CA LEU A 402 -14.64 19.09 1.43
C LEU A 402 -15.56 20.26 1.80
N PRO A 403 -15.41 21.01 2.92
CA PRO A 403 -16.27 22.15 3.22
C PRO A 403 -16.26 23.23 2.13
N LEU A 404 -15.12 23.45 1.48
CA LEU A 404 -15.02 24.43 0.39
C LEU A 404 -15.78 23.98 -0.87
N PHE A 405 -16.00 22.67 -1.02
CA PHE A 405 -16.75 22.09 -2.14
C PHE A 405 -18.23 22.48 -2.13
N PHE A 406 -18.82 22.82 -0.96
CA PHE A 406 -20.20 23.30 -0.90
C PHE A 406 -20.43 24.60 -1.68
N ALA A 407 -19.38 25.42 -1.89
CA ALA A 407 -19.48 26.58 -2.76
C ALA A 407 -19.66 26.18 -4.25
N ALA A 408 -19.10 25.04 -4.66
CA ALA A 408 -19.20 24.55 -6.04
C ALA A 408 -20.65 24.17 -6.43
N LEU A 409 -21.50 23.80 -5.47
CA LEU A 409 -22.93 23.51 -5.69
C LEU A 409 -23.72 24.70 -6.27
N VAL A 410 -23.20 25.91 -6.13
CA VAL A 410 -23.84 27.12 -6.65
C VAL A 410 -23.25 27.51 -7.99
N PHE A 411 -21.92 27.46 -8.14
CA PHE A 411 -21.23 27.99 -9.30
C PHE A 411 -21.52 27.23 -10.60
N MET A 412 -21.38 25.90 -10.65
CA MET A 412 -21.61 25.16 -11.90
C MET A 412 -23.08 25.21 -12.35
N PRO A 413 -24.09 24.89 -11.50
CA PRO A 413 -25.49 24.97 -11.92
C PRO A 413 -25.89 26.39 -12.31
N GLY A 414 -25.42 27.40 -11.57
CA GLY A 414 -25.64 28.80 -11.93
C GLY A 414 -25.08 29.15 -13.31
N ALA A 415 -23.89 28.64 -13.65
CA ALA A 415 -23.23 28.91 -14.93
C ALA A 415 -24.01 28.33 -16.10
N LEU A 416 -24.46 27.08 -15.96
CA LEU A 416 -25.27 26.39 -16.96
C LEU A 416 -26.61 27.09 -17.17
N LEU A 417 -27.29 27.51 -16.09
CA LEU A 417 -28.57 28.21 -16.19
C LEU A 417 -28.41 29.58 -16.83
N ILE A 418 -27.40 30.37 -16.43
CA ILE A 418 -27.12 31.68 -17.04
C ILE A 418 -26.88 31.52 -18.54
N PHE A 419 -26.03 30.57 -18.94
CA PHE A 419 -25.77 30.30 -20.35
C PHE A 419 -27.06 29.92 -21.10
N GLY A 420 -27.80 28.93 -20.60
CA GLY A 420 -28.97 28.38 -21.28
C GLY A 420 -30.10 29.38 -21.46
N PHE A 421 -30.40 30.17 -20.41
CA PHE A 421 -31.42 31.22 -20.50
C PHE A 421 -30.97 32.40 -21.36
N ALA A 422 -29.70 32.81 -21.26
CA ALA A 422 -29.17 33.92 -22.03
C ALA A 422 -29.15 33.60 -23.54
N ALA A 423 -28.80 32.36 -23.90
CA ALA A 423 -28.83 31.86 -25.27
C ALA A 423 -30.27 31.76 -25.82
N TYR A 424 -31.20 31.20 -25.04
CA TYR A 424 -32.59 30.99 -25.47
C TYR A 424 -33.36 32.29 -25.67
N TYR A 425 -33.24 33.24 -24.72
CA TYR A 425 -33.88 34.54 -24.84
C TYR A 425 -33.11 35.52 -25.73
N LYS A 426 -31.99 35.09 -26.33
CA LYS A 426 -31.15 35.91 -27.22
C LYS A 426 -30.81 37.26 -26.58
N THR A 427 -30.43 37.21 -25.29
CA THR A 427 -30.04 38.39 -24.51
C THR A 427 -28.73 38.98 -25.03
N HIS A 428 -28.22 40.06 -24.41
CA HIS A 428 -26.93 40.63 -24.79
C HIS A 428 -25.82 39.55 -24.81
N TRP A 429 -24.89 39.60 -25.77
CA TRP A 429 -23.85 38.57 -26.00
C TRP A 429 -22.99 38.27 -24.77
N MET A 430 -22.90 39.23 -23.84
CA MET A 430 -22.21 39.06 -22.56
C MET A 430 -22.83 37.96 -21.70
N GLY A 431 -24.14 37.69 -21.82
CA GLY A 431 -24.83 36.67 -21.02
C GLY A 431 -24.28 35.26 -21.27
N PRO A 432 -24.32 34.73 -22.51
CA PRO A 432 -23.76 33.43 -22.83
C PRO A 432 -22.25 33.34 -22.54
N VAL A 433 -21.48 34.38 -22.87
CA VAL A 433 -20.01 34.41 -22.62
C VAL A 433 -19.69 34.44 -21.12
N PHE A 434 -20.48 35.12 -20.30
CA PHE A 434 -20.32 35.10 -18.84
C PHE A 434 -20.67 33.73 -18.25
N GLY A 435 -21.75 33.10 -18.74
CA GLY A 435 -22.11 31.73 -18.36
C GLY A 435 -20.99 30.73 -18.68
N GLU A 436 -20.35 30.87 -19.83
CA GLU A 436 -19.17 30.10 -20.19
C GLU A 436 -17.96 30.37 -19.27
N ALA A 437 -17.63 31.63 -19.01
CA ALA A 437 -16.52 32.00 -18.13
C ALA A 437 -16.73 31.42 -16.71
N MET A 438 -17.96 31.45 -16.20
CA MET A 438 -18.31 30.87 -14.90
C MET A 438 -18.27 29.34 -14.91
N THR A 439 -18.60 28.69 -16.04
CA THR A 439 -18.41 27.24 -16.23
C THR A 439 -16.93 26.89 -16.12
N SER A 440 -16.03 27.66 -16.75
CA SER A 440 -14.59 27.44 -16.68
C SER A 440 -14.04 27.65 -15.26
N PHE A 441 -14.50 28.69 -14.56
CA PHE A 441 -14.19 28.88 -13.13
C PHE A 441 -14.60 27.67 -12.31
N SER A 442 -15.85 27.20 -12.46
CA SER A 442 -16.34 26.09 -11.66
C SER A 442 -15.68 24.76 -12.02
N TYR A 443 -15.33 24.57 -13.30
CA TYR A 443 -14.58 23.41 -13.76
C TYR A 443 -13.23 23.33 -13.05
N ALA A 444 -12.45 24.41 -13.08
CA ALA A 444 -11.16 24.45 -12.42
C ALA A 444 -11.25 24.34 -10.90
N PHE A 445 -12.22 25.03 -10.29
CA PHE A 445 -12.43 25.05 -8.85
C PHE A 445 -12.83 23.67 -8.29
N ALA A 446 -13.87 23.04 -8.85
CA ALA A 446 -14.39 21.79 -8.32
C ALA A 446 -13.48 20.58 -8.62
N SER A 447 -12.87 20.55 -9.82
CA SER A 447 -12.00 19.44 -10.22
C SER A 447 -10.71 19.41 -9.39
N GLU A 448 -10.11 20.58 -9.10
CA GLU A 448 -8.91 20.67 -8.27
C GLU A 448 -9.18 20.18 -6.84
N LEU A 449 -10.30 20.58 -6.23
CA LEU A 449 -10.68 20.11 -4.88
C LEU A 449 -10.88 18.59 -4.83
N ALA A 450 -11.52 18.01 -5.85
CA ALA A 450 -11.76 16.58 -5.92
C ALA A 450 -10.45 15.79 -6.10
N MET A 451 -9.55 16.24 -6.98
CA MET A 451 -8.25 15.62 -7.21
C MET A 451 -7.35 15.68 -5.96
N SER A 452 -7.27 16.86 -5.33
CA SER A 452 -6.49 17.07 -4.11
C SER A 452 -7.00 16.21 -2.94
N TYR A 453 -8.31 15.97 -2.84
CA TYR A 453 -8.89 15.07 -1.84
C TYR A 453 -8.43 13.61 -2.03
N VAL A 454 -8.51 13.07 -3.25
CA VAL A 454 -8.12 11.67 -3.53
C VAL A 454 -6.63 11.44 -3.29
N VAL A 455 -5.78 12.41 -3.64
CA VAL A 455 -4.33 12.35 -3.33
C VAL A 455 -4.08 12.21 -1.84
N ASP A 456 -4.78 13.00 -1.03
CA ASP A 456 -4.62 12.97 0.41
C ASP A 456 -5.12 11.64 1.00
N CYS A 457 -6.19 11.06 0.44
CA CYS A 457 -6.74 9.76 0.84
C CYS A 457 -5.82 8.57 0.48
N TYR A 458 -5.23 8.56 -0.72
CA TYR A 458 -4.55 7.39 -1.29
C TYR A 458 -3.06 7.60 -1.59
N ARG A 459 -2.32 8.33 -0.74
CA ARG A 459 -0.92 8.73 -0.98
C ARG A 459 0.01 7.63 -1.57
N PRO A 460 0.03 6.38 -1.07
CA PRO A 460 0.95 5.36 -1.57
C PRO A 460 0.61 4.81 -2.96
N VAL A 461 -0.65 4.95 -3.39
CA VAL A 461 -1.22 4.41 -4.64
C VAL A 461 -1.95 5.50 -5.44
N ALA A 462 -1.54 6.75 -5.23
CA ALA A 462 -2.22 7.92 -5.79
C ALA A 462 -2.14 7.93 -7.32
N VAL A 463 -1.05 7.40 -7.88
CA VAL A 463 -0.85 7.25 -9.34
C VAL A 463 -1.95 6.37 -9.92
N GLU A 464 -2.15 5.18 -9.35
CA GLU A 464 -3.13 4.21 -9.81
C GLU A 464 -4.57 4.72 -9.63
N ALA A 465 -4.85 5.42 -8.52
CA ALA A 465 -6.15 6.06 -8.29
C ALA A 465 -6.45 7.16 -9.32
N PHE A 466 -5.45 7.97 -9.69
CA PHE A 466 -5.61 9.00 -10.72
C PHE A 466 -5.90 8.42 -12.10
N VAL A 467 -5.29 7.29 -12.45
CA VAL A 467 -5.62 6.61 -13.71
C VAL A 467 -7.09 6.24 -13.75
N GLY A 468 -7.63 5.71 -12.65
CA GLY A 468 -9.06 5.43 -12.50
C GLY A 468 -9.94 6.67 -12.70
N ILE A 469 -9.60 7.78 -12.05
CA ILE A 469 -10.30 9.08 -12.22
C ILE A 469 -10.32 9.50 -13.68
N VAL A 470 -9.17 9.47 -14.36
CA VAL A 470 -9.04 9.92 -15.76
C VAL A 470 -9.88 9.04 -16.70
N VAL A 471 -9.92 7.73 -16.49
CA VAL A 471 -10.79 6.83 -17.26
C VAL A 471 -12.26 7.20 -17.07
N ILE A 472 -12.73 7.30 -15.83
CA ILE A 472 -14.13 7.62 -15.52
C ILE A 472 -14.50 8.99 -16.12
N ARG A 473 -13.66 9.99 -15.90
CA ARG A 473 -13.88 11.36 -16.39
C ARG A 473 -14.02 11.40 -17.91
N ASN A 474 -13.15 10.69 -18.64
CA ASN A 474 -13.19 10.65 -20.10
C ASN A 474 -14.38 9.87 -20.65
N LEU A 475 -14.89 8.86 -19.93
CA LEU A 475 -16.13 8.17 -20.32
C LEU A 475 -17.34 9.12 -20.26
N TRP A 476 -17.42 9.97 -19.23
CA TRP A 476 -18.42 11.04 -19.15
C TRP A 476 -18.27 12.04 -20.30
N GLY A 477 -17.04 12.52 -20.53
CA GLY A 477 -16.73 13.43 -21.63
C GLY A 477 -17.14 12.84 -22.99
N PHE A 478 -16.80 11.58 -23.25
CA PHE A 478 -17.20 10.86 -24.47
C PHE A 478 -18.72 10.79 -24.61
N GLY A 479 -19.42 10.28 -23.60
CA GLY A 479 -20.86 10.02 -23.69
C GLY A 479 -21.69 11.28 -23.98
N PHE A 480 -21.41 12.38 -23.27
CA PHE A 480 -22.15 13.63 -23.45
C PHE A 480 -21.74 14.40 -24.70
N THR A 481 -20.45 14.43 -25.05
CA THR A 481 -19.98 15.08 -26.28
C THR A 481 -20.50 14.34 -27.52
N PHE A 482 -20.66 13.02 -27.44
CA PHE A 482 -21.29 12.25 -28.51
C PHE A 482 -22.79 12.54 -28.64
N ALA A 483 -23.49 12.73 -27.51
CA ALA A 483 -24.93 12.96 -27.48
C ALA A 483 -25.36 14.42 -27.73
N ILE A 484 -24.46 15.41 -27.63
CA ILE A 484 -24.85 16.83 -27.62
C ILE A 484 -25.50 17.29 -28.93
N SER A 485 -24.93 16.97 -30.09
CA SER A 485 -25.49 17.37 -31.39
C SER A 485 -26.90 16.81 -31.63
N PRO A 486 -27.16 15.49 -31.51
CA PRO A 486 -28.52 14.98 -31.66
C PRO A 486 -29.48 15.47 -30.57
N TRP A 487 -28.97 15.76 -29.36
CA TRP A 487 -29.80 16.31 -28.29
C TRP A 487 -30.25 17.75 -28.56
N LEU A 488 -29.35 18.60 -29.06
CA LEU A 488 -29.67 19.96 -29.49
C LEU A 488 -30.62 19.99 -30.68
N ALA A 489 -30.56 19.01 -31.58
CA ALA A 489 -31.51 18.89 -32.67
C ALA A 489 -32.93 18.53 -32.19
N ALA A 490 -33.04 17.78 -31.07
CA ALA A 490 -34.31 17.34 -30.52
C ALA A 490 -34.88 18.27 -29.44
N SER A 491 -34.08 19.16 -28.85
CA SER A 491 -34.44 19.99 -27.69
C SER A 491 -33.74 21.34 -27.73
N ASN A 492 -34.35 22.37 -27.14
CA ASN A 492 -33.75 23.71 -27.12
C ASN A 492 -32.58 23.80 -26.13
N VAL A 493 -31.64 24.72 -26.39
CA VAL A 493 -30.45 24.98 -25.54
C VAL A 493 -30.81 25.19 -24.05
N ARG A 494 -31.92 25.89 -23.76
CA ARG A 494 -32.43 26.08 -22.39
C ARG A 494 -32.69 24.76 -21.68
N ASP A 495 -33.45 23.88 -22.33
CA ASP A 495 -33.92 22.65 -21.71
C ASP A 495 -32.76 21.68 -21.48
N VAL A 496 -31.80 21.63 -22.43
CA VAL A 496 -30.54 20.92 -22.25
C VAL A 496 -29.81 21.44 -21.01
N CYS A 497 -29.57 22.76 -20.91
CA CYS A 497 -28.86 23.36 -19.78
C CYS A 497 -29.54 23.15 -18.41
N ILE A 498 -30.87 23.14 -18.36
CA ILE A 498 -31.62 22.81 -17.14
C ILE A 498 -31.32 21.37 -16.70
N VAL A 499 -31.35 20.42 -17.64
CA VAL A 499 -31.00 19.02 -17.35
C VAL A 499 -29.55 18.91 -16.87
N LEU A 500 -28.60 19.59 -17.53
CA LEU A 500 -27.20 19.60 -17.12
C LEU A 500 -27.04 20.15 -15.68
N ALA A 501 -27.76 21.22 -15.34
CA ALA A 501 -27.74 21.81 -14.00
C ALA A 501 -28.30 20.85 -12.94
N VAL A 502 -29.41 20.15 -13.22
CA VAL A 502 -29.99 19.16 -12.30
C VAL A 502 -29.02 18.00 -12.08
N VAL A 503 -28.44 17.45 -13.15
CA VAL A 503 -27.44 16.37 -13.06
C VAL A 503 -26.24 16.82 -12.22
N THR A 504 -25.77 18.05 -12.41
CA THR A 504 -24.68 18.63 -11.62
C THR A 504 -25.02 18.68 -10.14
N ILE A 505 -26.21 19.18 -9.77
CA ILE A 505 -26.65 19.26 -8.37
C ILE A 505 -26.68 17.87 -7.75
N VAL A 506 -27.21 16.86 -8.45
CA VAL A 506 -27.27 15.48 -7.97
C VAL A 506 -25.86 14.92 -7.72
N VAL A 507 -24.95 15.07 -8.68
CA VAL A 507 -23.57 14.56 -8.56
C VAL A 507 -22.83 15.30 -7.46
N TYR A 508 -22.92 16.62 -7.37
CA TYR A 508 -22.24 17.40 -6.33
C TYR A 508 -22.86 17.17 -4.94
N ALA A 509 -24.15 16.86 -4.84
CA ALA A 509 -24.79 16.53 -3.56
C ALA A 509 -24.23 15.25 -2.93
N THR A 510 -23.64 14.35 -3.71
CA THR A 510 -22.93 13.17 -3.17
C THR A 510 -21.69 13.52 -2.33
N THR A 511 -21.23 14.77 -2.35
CA THR A 511 -20.22 15.26 -1.40
C THR A 511 -20.74 15.29 0.05
N ILE A 512 -22.05 15.43 0.28
CA ILE A 512 -22.66 15.42 1.61
C ILE A 512 -22.43 14.07 2.34
N PRO A 513 -22.83 12.91 1.78
CA PRO A 513 -22.55 11.62 2.43
C PRO A 513 -21.06 11.35 2.54
N LEU A 514 -20.23 11.80 1.59
CA LEU A 514 -18.77 11.65 1.68
C LEU A 514 -18.18 12.45 2.84
N TYR A 515 -18.65 13.68 3.08
CA TYR A 515 -18.22 14.52 4.19
C TYR A 515 -18.65 13.96 5.56
N ILE A 516 -19.84 13.35 5.64
CA ILE A 516 -20.37 12.79 6.89
C ILE A 516 -19.76 11.43 7.23
N TYR A 517 -19.61 10.56 6.23
CA TYR A 517 -19.27 9.13 6.42
C TYR A 517 -17.86 8.75 5.94
N GLY A 518 -17.11 9.67 5.34
CA GLY A 518 -15.76 9.41 4.79
C GLY A 518 -14.75 8.86 5.80
N LEU A 519 -14.89 9.24 7.08
CA LEU A 519 -14.08 8.77 8.21
C LEU A 519 -14.52 7.44 8.82
N SER A 520 -15.67 6.88 8.41
CA SER A 520 -16.09 5.61 8.98
C SER A 520 -15.27 4.48 8.35
N GLU A 521 -14.58 3.69 9.18
CA GLU A 521 -14.15 2.35 8.80
C GLU A 521 -15.29 1.59 8.10
N GLY A 522 -16.54 1.92 8.46
CA GLY A 522 -17.77 1.45 7.83
C GLY A 522 -17.91 1.69 6.33
N LEU A 523 -17.47 2.82 5.74
CA LEU A 523 -17.66 3.05 4.30
C LEU A 523 -16.65 2.27 3.46
N ILE A 524 -15.40 2.19 3.92
CA ILE A 524 -14.34 1.36 3.33
C ILE A 524 -14.61 -0.13 3.61
N ALA A 525 -15.17 -0.49 4.76
CA ALA A 525 -15.57 -1.86 5.09
C ALA A 525 -16.84 -2.31 4.35
N LEU A 526 -17.86 -1.45 4.19
CA LEU A 526 -19.06 -1.76 3.38
C LEU A 526 -18.67 -1.99 1.92
N TRP A 527 -17.84 -1.11 1.36
CA TRP A 527 -17.42 -1.22 -0.03
C TRP A 527 -16.35 -2.30 -0.24
N GLY A 528 -15.46 -2.51 0.72
CA GLY A 528 -14.54 -3.65 0.75
C GLY A 528 -15.30 -4.97 0.80
N HIS A 529 -16.42 -5.04 1.53
CA HIS A 529 -17.34 -6.16 1.48
C HIS A 529 -18.02 -6.27 0.11
N PHE A 530 -18.50 -5.16 -0.47
CA PHE A 530 -19.18 -5.13 -1.78
C PHE A 530 -18.28 -5.54 -2.96
N VAL A 531 -17.06 -5.02 -3.04
CA VAL A 531 -16.05 -5.36 -4.08
C VAL A 531 -15.56 -6.78 -3.90
N LYS A 532 -15.38 -7.22 -2.66
CA LYS A 532 -15.06 -8.62 -2.35
C LYS A 532 -16.21 -9.53 -2.77
N THR A 533 -17.46 -9.21 -2.45
CA THR A 533 -18.64 -9.97 -2.90
C THR A 533 -18.88 -9.91 -4.41
N SER A 534 -18.50 -8.84 -5.11
CA SER A 534 -18.72 -8.66 -6.56
C SER A 534 -17.65 -9.38 -7.40
N LEU A 535 -16.38 -9.27 -7.00
CA LEU A 535 -15.28 -10.04 -7.59
C LEU A 535 -15.34 -11.52 -7.20
N GLU A 536 -15.89 -11.83 -6.02
CA GLU A 536 -16.26 -13.20 -5.66
C GLU A 536 -17.44 -13.65 -6.54
N ARG A 537 -18.48 -12.85 -6.80
CA ARG A 537 -19.63 -13.23 -7.66
C ARG A 537 -19.22 -13.64 -9.07
N GLU A 538 -18.36 -12.88 -9.75
CA GLU A 538 -17.84 -13.24 -11.08
C GLU A 538 -16.92 -14.47 -11.06
N ARG A 539 -16.20 -14.69 -9.95
CA ARG A 539 -15.39 -15.89 -9.74
C ARG A 539 -16.24 -17.11 -9.34
N THR A 540 -17.44 -16.89 -8.80
CA THR A 540 -18.36 -17.93 -8.34
C THR A 540 -19.23 -18.44 -9.50
N GLU A 541 -19.63 -17.59 -10.46
CA GLU A 541 -20.47 -18.03 -11.58
C GLU A 541 -19.74 -18.87 -12.65
N MET A 542 -18.40 -18.95 -12.61
CA MET A 542 -17.62 -19.74 -13.59
C MET A 542 -17.03 -21.05 -13.03
N SER A 543 -17.39 -21.48 -11.81
CA SER A 543 -16.92 -22.78 -11.30
C SER A 543 -17.82 -23.46 -10.26
N LEU A 544 -19.13 -23.22 -10.28
CA LEU A 544 -20.09 -23.94 -9.42
C LEU A 544 -20.39 -25.35 -9.98
N ASP A 545 -19.37 -26.18 -10.00
CA ASP A 545 -19.53 -27.64 -9.95
C ASP A 545 -18.46 -28.18 -8.96
N ASP A 546 -18.95 -28.62 -7.79
CA ASP A 546 -18.31 -29.45 -6.78
C ASP A 546 -16.92 -29.06 -6.20
N ARG A 547 -16.86 -28.16 -5.19
CA ARG A 547 -15.65 -28.06 -4.34
C ARG A 547 -15.93 -27.94 -2.84
N GLU A 548 -15.12 -28.67 -2.08
CA GLU A 548 -15.06 -28.76 -0.61
C GLU A 548 -14.96 -27.37 0.08
N GLU A 549 -15.56 -27.24 1.27
CA GLU A 549 -15.47 -26.03 2.12
C GLU A 549 -14.27 -26.09 3.09
N LEU A 550 -13.66 -24.92 3.37
CA LEU A 550 -12.71 -24.75 4.47
C LEU A 550 -13.47 -24.68 5.80
N GLU A 551 -13.21 -25.61 6.71
CA GLU A 551 -13.82 -25.62 8.06
C GLU A 551 -12.78 -25.21 9.10
N LEU A 552 -13.14 -24.31 10.01
CA LEU A 552 -12.25 -23.71 11.01
C LEU A 552 -12.84 -23.85 12.41
N TRP A 553 -12.03 -24.17 13.41
CA TRP A 553 -12.35 -23.96 14.82
C TRP A 553 -11.60 -22.72 15.32
N ALA A 554 -12.32 -21.62 15.46
CA ALA A 554 -11.74 -20.30 15.69
C ALA A 554 -12.13 -19.73 17.05
N VAL A 555 -11.20 -18.98 17.64
CA VAL A 555 -11.52 -18.00 18.66
C VAL A 555 -12.25 -16.86 17.97
N VAL A 556 -13.46 -16.56 18.42
CA VAL A 556 -14.25 -15.39 17.96
C VAL A 556 -14.31 -14.33 19.07
N GLU A 557 -14.27 -14.79 20.32
CA GLU A 557 -14.21 -13.98 21.54
C GLU A 557 -13.28 -14.70 22.53
N HIS A 558 -12.45 -13.95 23.25
CA HIS A 558 -11.54 -14.54 24.24
C HIS A 558 -12.29 -15.21 25.39
N ASN A 559 -11.72 -16.28 25.96
CA ASN A 559 -12.31 -17.07 27.05
C ASN A 559 -13.69 -17.70 26.73
N ARG A 560 -14.08 -17.78 25.45
CA ARG A 560 -15.30 -18.46 25.00
C ARG A 560 -14.96 -19.72 24.22
N PRO A 561 -15.78 -20.79 24.25
CA PRO A 561 -15.54 -21.99 23.46
C PRO A 561 -15.26 -21.67 21.98
N LEU A 562 -14.37 -22.44 21.36
CA LEU A 562 -14.06 -22.29 19.93
C LEU A 562 -15.33 -22.46 19.10
N GLN A 563 -15.51 -21.59 18.10
CA GLN A 563 -16.65 -21.66 17.20
C GLN A 563 -16.25 -22.30 15.87
N ARG A 564 -17.12 -23.16 15.36
CA ARG A 564 -16.98 -23.75 14.01
C ARG A 564 -17.41 -22.72 12.96
N LEU A 565 -16.50 -22.35 12.07
CA LEU A 565 -16.74 -21.45 10.95
C LEU A 565 -16.50 -22.19 9.62
N ARG A 566 -17.16 -21.72 8.56
CA ARG A 566 -17.01 -22.24 7.20
C ARG A 566 -16.69 -21.12 6.22
N GLN A 567 -15.77 -21.38 5.32
CA GLN A 567 -15.31 -20.45 4.28
C GLN A 567 -15.02 -21.21 2.99
N PRO A 568 -14.97 -20.55 1.82
CA PRO A 568 -14.52 -21.20 0.59
C PRO A 568 -13.08 -21.73 0.72
N LEU A 569 -12.81 -22.93 0.20
CA LEU A 569 -11.47 -23.49 0.22
C LEU A 569 -10.52 -22.62 -0.63
N PRO A 570 -9.40 -22.13 -0.06
CA PRO A 570 -8.48 -21.26 -0.79
C PRO A 570 -7.75 -22.02 -1.88
N VAL A 571 -7.65 -21.42 -3.06
CA VAL A 571 -6.81 -21.93 -4.16
C VAL A 571 -5.41 -21.32 -4.02
N PRO A 572 -4.35 -22.13 -3.86
CA PRO A 572 -2.99 -21.63 -3.69
C PRO A 572 -2.50 -20.87 -4.93
N LYS A 573 -1.76 -19.77 -4.73
CA LYS A 573 -1.22 -18.89 -5.78
C LYS A 573 0.30 -18.78 -5.71
N GLY A 574 0.94 -18.51 -6.84
CA GLY A 574 2.40 -18.33 -6.90
C GLY A 574 3.12 -19.55 -6.30
N THR A 575 3.87 -19.33 -5.23
CA THR A 575 4.60 -20.36 -4.48
C THR A 575 3.83 -21.01 -3.34
N GLU A 576 2.56 -20.65 -3.13
CA GLU A 576 1.75 -21.20 -2.04
C GLU A 576 1.51 -22.70 -2.20
N VAL A 577 1.35 -23.39 -1.07
CA VAL A 577 0.99 -24.80 -0.99
C VAL A 577 -0.20 -24.94 -0.06
N LEU A 578 -1.24 -25.64 -0.51
CA LEU A 578 -2.40 -25.96 0.32
C LEU A 578 -2.16 -27.32 0.98
N ILE A 579 -2.19 -27.34 2.31
CA ILE A 579 -2.03 -28.54 3.13
C ILE A 579 -3.39 -28.95 3.69
N LYS A 580 -3.82 -30.19 3.45
CA LYS A 580 -4.95 -30.82 4.14
C LYS A 580 -4.48 -31.29 5.51
N VAL A 581 -4.96 -30.65 6.57
CA VAL A 581 -4.50 -30.93 7.93
C VAL A 581 -5.01 -32.30 8.36
N THR A 582 -4.10 -33.16 8.82
CA THR A 582 -4.42 -34.49 9.35
C THR A 582 -4.22 -34.55 10.85
N HIS A 583 -3.16 -33.92 11.35
CA HIS A 583 -2.85 -33.86 12.78
C HIS A 583 -2.49 -32.44 13.18
N CYS A 584 -3.00 -31.97 14.32
CA CYS A 584 -2.55 -30.73 14.92
C CYS A 584 -2.35 -30.83 16.43
N GLY A 585 -1.15 -30.56 16.91
CA GLY A 585 -0.86 -30.51 18.34
C GLY A 585 -1.55 -29.33 19.04
N VAL A 586 -1.98 -29.55 20.28
CA VAL A 586 -2.54 -28.51 21.15
C VAL A 586 -1.45 -28.00 22.09
N CYS A 587 -1.11 -26.73 21.98
CA CYS A 587 0.00 -26.12 22.72
C CYS A 587 -0.50 -25.11 23.77
N HIS A 588 0.29 -24.88 24.83
CA HIS A 588 -0.04 -23.87 25.85
C HIS A 588 -0.11 -22.46 25.26
N SER A 589 0.63 -22.18 24.18
CA SER A 589 0.50 -20.91 23.46
C SER A 589 -0.91 -20.72 22.89
N ASP A 590 -1.59 -21.79 22.45
CA ASP A 590 -3.00 -21.70 22.01
C ASP A 590 -3.91 -21.31 23.18
N VAL A 591 -3.63 -21.80 24.40
CA VAL A 591 -4.36 -21.40 25.62
C VAL A 591 -4.17 -19.92 25.91
N HIS A 592 -2.93 -19.41 25.85
CA HIS A 592 -2.67 -17.99 26.10
C HIS A 592 -3.35 -17.05 25.08
N LEU A 593 -3.43 -17.47 23.81
CA LEU A 593 -4.14 -16.75 22.76
C LEU A 593 -5.66 -16.79 22.99
N TRP A 594 -6.18 -17.94 23.38
CA TRP A 594 -7.60 -18.10 23.74
C TRP A 594 -8.01 -17.26 24.96
N GLU A 595 -7.17 -17.20 26.00
CA GLU A 595 -7.37 -16.38 27.20
C GLU A 595 -7.27 -14.87 26.94
N GLY A 596 -6.71 -14.46 25.79
CA GLY A 596 -6.51 -13.06 25.45
C GLY A 596 -5.32 -12.39 26.14
N LYS A 597 -4.32 -13.17 26.56
CA LYS A 597 -3.06 -12.63 27.14
C LYS A 597 -2.24 -11.84 26.11
N TYR A 598 -2.49 -12.07 24.83
CA TYR A 598 -1.89 -11.34 23.70
C TYR A 598 -2.99 -10.80 22.79
N THR A 599 -2.84 -9.56 22.32
CA THR A 599 -3.78 -8.94 21.37
C THR A 599 -3.63 -9.58 20.00
N LEU A 600 -4.70 -10.17 19.47
CA LEU A 600 -4.72 -10.83 18.16
C LEU A 600 -5.97 -10.49 17.36
N PRO A 601 -5.89 -10.46 16.02
CA PRO A 601 -7.05 -10.23 15.16
C PRO A 601 -7.96 -11.46 15.16
N LEU A 602 -9.19 -11.28 15.65
CA LEU A 602 -10.27 -12.27 15.67
C LEU A 602 -11.22 -12.07 14.46
N PRO A 603 -11.84 -13.12 13.92
CA PRO A 603 -11.75 -14.52 14.36
C PRO A 603 -10.46 -15.22 13.91
N ARG A 604 -9.92 -16.12 14.74
CA ARG A 604 -8.66 -16.83 14.48
C ARG A 604 -8.74 -18.31 14.82
N ALA A 605 -8.61 -19.16 13.79
CA ALA A 605 -8.24 -20.57 13.96
C ALA A 605 -6.81 -20.67 14.51
N LEU A 606 -6.67 -21.28 15.68
CA LEU A 606 -5.38 -21.51 16.36
C LEU A 606 -4.66 -22.73 15.78
N GLY A 607 -3.68 -23.28 16.51
CA GLY A 607 -2.97 -24.50 16.13
C GLY A 607 -1.72 -24.19 15.29
N HIS A 608 -0.55 -24.40 15.87
CA HIS A 608 0.73 -24.14 15.22
C HIS A 608 1.64 -25.38 15.20
N GLU A 609 1.11 -26.55 15.57
CA GLU A 609 1.79 -27.83 15.51
C GLU A 609 1.17 -28.67 14.38
N ILE A 610 1.47 -28.34 13.13
CA ILE A 610 0.68 -28.78 11.97
C ILE A 610 1.39 -29.90 11.18
N LEU A 611 0.68 -31.02 10.98
CA LEU A 611 0.99 -32.05 10.00
C LEU A 611 -0.18 -32.20 9.03
N GLY A 612 0.13 -32.36 7.74
CA GLY A 612 -0.90 -32.64 6.76
C GLY A 612 -0.37 -33.20 5.46
N THR A 613 -1.28 -33.49 4.53
CA THR A 613 -0.94 -33.93 3.18
C THR A 613 -1.01 -32.76 2.20
N VAL A 614 -0.11 -32.73 1.22
CA VAL A 614 -0.12 -31.71 0.16
C VAL A 614 -1.37 -31.91 -0.71
N ALA A 615 -2.34 -31.01 -0.59
CA ALA A 615 -3.63 -31.09 -1.28
C ALA A 615 -3.60 -30.40 -2.65
N ALA A 616 -2.95 -29.23 -2.73
CA ALA A 616 -2.79 -28.48 -3.98
C ALA A 616 -1.53 -27.61 -3.96
N LEU A 617 -1.03 -27.26 -5.14
CA LEU A 617 0.18 -26.45 -5.34
C LEU A 617 -0.17 -25.19 -6.13
N GLY A 618 0.50 -24.09 -5.81
CA GLY A 618 0.49 -22.89 -6.64
C GLY A 618 1.26 -23.11 -7.95
N PRO A 619 1.00 -22.30 -9.00
CA PRO A 619 1.57 -22.51 -10.33
C PRO A 619 3.09 -22.47 -10.41
N GLU A 620 3.77 -21.79 -9.48
CA GLU A 620 5.23 -21.64 -9.51
C GLU A 620 5.97 -22.79 -8.81
N VAL A 621 5.24 -23.67 -8.11
CA VAL A 621 5.81 -24.75 -7.30
C VAL A 621 5.30 -26.14 -7.71
N GLU A 622 4.65 -26.22 -8.87
CA GLU A 622 4.27 -27.48 -9.48
C GLU A 622 5.52 -28.34 -9.75
N GLY A 623 5.53 -29.56 -9.21
CA GLY A 623 6.69 -30.47 -9.30
C GLY A 623 7.81 -30.26 -8.26
N VAL A 624 7.68 -29.27 -7.36
CA VAL A 624 8.68 -29.04 -6.28
C VAL A 624 8.46 -29.98 -5.09
N VAL A 625 7.21 -30.23 -4.72
CA VAL A 625 6.82 -31.15 -3.63
C VAL A 625 5.75 -32.11 -4.16
N PRO A 626 5.83 -33.43 -3.88
CA PRO A 626 4.83 -34.37 -4.37
C PRO A 626 3.44 -34.11 -3.77
N LEU A 627 2.40 -34.10 -4.61
CA LEU A 627 1.01 -34.13 -4.15
C LEU A 627 0.78 -35.36 -3.27
N GLN A 628 -0.10 -35.25 -2.27
CA GLN A 628 -0.40 -36.26 -1.27
C GLN A 628 0.76 -36.66 -0.35
N SER A 629 1.96 -36.08 -0.51
CA SER A 629 3.04 -36.30 0.46
C SER A 629 2.67 -35.70 1.82
N GLN A 630 3.06 -36.39 2.89
CA GLN A 630 2.85 -35.94 4.26
C GLN A 630 4.01 -35.03 4.68
N GLN A 631 3.67 -33.84 5.18
CA GLN A 631 4.65 -32.79 5.51
C GLN A 631 4.34 -32.20 6.88
N VAL A 632 5.38 -31.98 7.70
CA VAL A 632 5.28 -31.09 8.85
C VAL A 632 5.46 -29.66 8.35
N VAL A 633 4.58 -28.76 8.80
CA VAL A 633 4.66 -27.34 8.46
C VAL A 633 5.50 -26.61 9.50
N PHE A 634 6.48 -25.83 9.06
CA PHE A 634 7.15 -24.85 9.90
C PHE A 634 6.23 -23.63 10.12
N PRO A 635 5.70 -23.41 11.34
CA PRO A 635 4.64 -22.44 11.57
C PRO A 635 5.17 -21.03 11.83
N TRP A 636 6.45 -20.86 12.17
CA TRP A 636 7.05 -19.61 12.65
C TRP A 636 7.48 -18.70 11.49
N LEU A 637 6.52 -18.37 10.64
CA LEU A 637 6.74 -17.61 9.41
C LEU A 637 6.99 -16.12 9.72
N GLY A 638 7.74 -15.47 8.84
CA GLY A 638 7.97 -14.02 8.85
C GLY A 638 7.57 -13.39 7.52
N CYS A 639 7.83 -12.09 7.34
CA CYS A 639 7.42 -11.35 6.14
C CYS A 639 8.08 -11.82 4.83
N GLY A 640 9.09 -12.69 4.88
CA GLY A 640 9.78 -13.23 3.70
C GLY A 640 10.77 -12.26 3.04
N MET A 641 10.79 -10.98 3.42
CA MET A 641 11.59 -9.95 2.72
C MET A 641 12.68 -9.29 3.57
N CYS A 642 12.63 -9.38 4.90
CA CYS A 642 13.66 -8.80 5.76
C CYS A 642 14.92 -9.67 5.84
N ASN A 643 16.05 -9.09 6.26
CA ASN A 643 17.34 -9.79 6.38
C ASN A 643 17.21 -11.08 7.21
N HIS A 644 16.53 -11.04 8.34
CA HIS A 644 16.28 -12.24 9.15
C HIS A 644 15.54 -13.34 8.37
N CYS A 645 14.49 -13.01 7.61
CA CYS A 645 13.77 -14.01 6.81
C CYS A 645 14.62 -14.58 5.66
N GLN A 646 15.44 -13.72 5.04
CA GLN A 646 16.34 -14.11 3.95
C GLN A 646 17.47 -15.02 4.45
N GLU A 647 17.95 -14.79 5.67
CA GLU A 647 18.92 -15.64 6.37
C GLU A 647 18.31 -16.92 6.98
N GLY A 648 16.99 -17.11 6.87
CA GLY A 648 16.29 -18.26 7.45
C GLY A 648 15.97 -18.13 8.95
N HIS A 649 16.23 -16.96 9.53
CA HIS A 649 15.90 -16.57 10.90
C HIS A 649 14.46 -16.03 11.04
N ASN A 650 13.48 -16.78 10.53
CA ASN A 650 12.09 -16.34 10.43
C ASN A 650 11.46 -15.97 11.79
N ASN A 651 11.88 -16.63 12.88
CA ASN A 651 11.38 -16.34 14.23
C ASN A 651 11.83 -14.99 14.79
N ARG A 652 12.84 -14.33 14.17
CA ARG A 652 13.35 -12.99 14.55
C ARG A 652 12.70 -11.86 13.73
N CYS A 653 11.73 -12.18 12.88
CA CYS A 653 11.09 -11.19 12.05
C CYS A 653 10.26 -10.19 12.89
N LEU A 654 10.45 -8.89 12.65
CA LEU A 654 9.65 -7.82 13.29
C LEU A 654 8.21 -7.74 12.75
N LYS A 655 7.89 -8.46 11.67
CA LYS A 655 6.55 -8.60 11.10
C LYS A 655 6.20 -10.09 10.98
N PRO A 656 5.97 -10.79 12.11
CA PRO A 656 5.71 -12.22 12.10
C PRO A 656 4.40 -12.52 11.35
N GLN A 657 4.37 -13.67 10.69
CA GLN A 657 3.24 -14.21 9.95
C GLN A 657 2.94 -15.63 10.43
N SER A 658 3.11 -15.90 11.72
CA SER A 658 3.05 -17.26 12.26
C SER A 658 1.66 -17.88 12.10
N LEU A 659 1.61 -19.13 11.64
CA LEU A 659 0.38 -19.90 11.51
C LEU A 659 -0.16 -20.22 12.91
N GLY A 660 -1.48 -20.10 13.12
CA GLY A 660 -2.13 -20.27 14.42
C GLY A 660 -2.04 -19.05 15.35
N ILE A 661 -1.33 -18.00 14.94
CA ILE A 661 -1.17 -16.75 15.70
C ILE A 661 -1.59 -15.55 14.85
N ASN A 662 -0.79 -15.21 13.84
CA ASN A 662 -1.05 -14.10 12.92
C ASN A 662 -1.95 -14.54 11.76
N LEU A 663 -1.80 -15.78 11.31
CA LEU A 663 -2.56 -16.42 10.23
C LEU A 663 -3.34 -17.62 10.76
N HIS A 664 -4.31 -18.11 9.99
CA HIS A 664 -5.08 -19.30 10.38
C HIS A 664 -4.15 -20.49 10.51
N GLY A 665 -4.28 -21.20 11.64
CA GLY A 665 -3.45 -22.36 11.96
C GLY A 665 -4.10 -23.68 11.62
N GLY A 666 -3.53 -24.73 12.19
CA GLY A 666 -3.94 -26.11 12.04
C GLY A 666 -5.15 -26.51 12.87
N PHE A 667 -5.93 -25.59 13.44
CA PHE A 667 -7.34 -25.84 13.82
C PHE A 667 -8.28 -25.54 12.64
N ALA A 668 -7.80 -25.77 11.42
CA ALA A 668 -8.50 -25.67 10.14
C ALA A 668 -8.45 -26.98 9.32
N SER A 669 -9.46 -27.28 8.51
CA SER A 669 -9.45 -28.45 7.60
C SER A 669 -8.28 -28.40 6.62
N HIS A 670 -7.85 -27.19 6.24
CA HIS A 670 -6.69 -26.94 5.41
C HIS A 670 -5.95 -25.68 5.88
N VAL A 671 -4.65 -25.61 5.61
CA VAL A 671 -3.84 -24.41 5.84
C VAL A 671 -3.05 -24.06 4.57
N VAL A 672 -2.92 -22.76 4.29
CA VAL A 672 -2.09 -22.26 3.19
C VAL A 672 -0.70 -21.97 3.74
N VAL A 673 0.30 -22.59 3.14
CA VAL A 673 1.72 -22.37 3.43
C VAL A 673 2.31 -21.54 2.30
N PRO A 674 2.95 -20.38 2.57
CA PRO A 674 3.32 -19.44 1.51
C PRO A 674 4.43 -19.92 0.56
N HIS A 675 5.20 -20.92 0.96
CA HIS A 675 6.31 -21.44 0.17
C HIS A 675 6.64 -22.89 0.56
N PRO A 676 6.94 -23.80 -0.39
CA PRO A 676 7.26 -25.21 -0.10
C PRO A 676 8.48 -25.40 0.80
N ARG A 677 9.38 -24.41 0.89
CA ARG A 677 10.55 -24.43 1.82
C ARG A 677 10.16 -24.65 3.29
N TYR A 678 8.93 -24.30 3.66
CA TYR A 678 8.44 -24.44 5.04
C TYR A 678 7.80 -25.82 5.28
N LEU A 679 7.86 -26.72 4.31
CA LEU A 679 7.43 -28.10 4.42
C LEU A 679 8.65 -28.97 4.67
N VAL A 680 8.60 -29.76 5.73
CA VAL A 680 9.66 -30.68 6.11
C VAL A 680 9.11 -32.09 6.10
N ASP A 681 9.76 -32.93 5.31
CA ASP A 681 9.43 -34.34 5.19
C ASP A 681 9.74 -35.09 6.50
N VAL A 682 8.79 -35.92 6.91
CA VAL A 682 8.82 -36.72 8.14
C VAL A 682 8.40 -38.17 7.87
N GLU A 683 8.66 -38.65 6.66
CA GLU A 683 8.41 -40.04 6.30
C GLU A 683 8.93 -41.03 7.36
N ASN A 684 8.11 -42.03 7.71
CA ASN A 684 8.38 -43.05 8.73
C ASN A 684 8.47 -42.54 10.18
N VAL A 685 8.01 -41.31 10.46
CA VAL A 685 7.80 -40.82 11.82
C VAL A 685 6.32 -40.96 12.18
N ASP A 686 6.03 -41.33 13.43
CA ASP A 686 4.67 -41.34 13.96
C ASP A 686 3.96 -39.98 13.70
N PRO A 687 2.79 -39.95 13.03
CA PRO A 687 2.14 -38.70 12.63
C PRO A 687 1.78 -37.78 13.81
N ALA A 688 1.27 -38.33 14.91
CA ALA A 688 0.94 -37.55 16.08
C ALA A 688 2.20 -36.87 16.62
N PHE A 689 3.30 -37.61 16.76
CA PHE A 689 4.58 -37.06 17.17
C PHE A 689 5.15 -36.03 16.20
N ALA A 690 5.12 -36.33 14.90
CA ALA A 690 5.65 -35.46 13.85
C ALA A 690 5.00 -34.07 13.88
N SER A 691 3.68 -33.99 14.10
CA SER A 691 2.96 -32.72 14.21
C SER A 691 3.53 -31.78 15.27
N THR A 692 4.00 -32.34 16.40
CA THR A 692 4.52 -31.57 17.53
C THR A 692 5.91 -30.98 17.28
N LEU A 693 6.66 -31.48 16.28
CA LEU A 693 8.04 -31.08 16.01
C LEU A 693 8.14 -29.62 15.56
N GLY A 694 7.10 -29.11 14.88
CA GLY A 694 7.00 -27.73 14.39
C GLY A 694 7.05 -26.65 15.48
N CYS A 695 6.70 -26.98 16.72
CA CYS A 695 6.76 -26.07 17.87
C CYS A 695 7.67 -26.61 18.97
N SER A 696 7.26 -27.71 19.60
CA SER A 696 7.99 -28.27 20.75
C SER A 696 9.37 -28.78 20.37
N GLY A 697 9.48 -29.45 19.21
CA GLY A 697 10.75 -29.94 18.68
C GLY A 697 11.76 -28.80 18.46
N VAL A 698 11.39 -27.80 17.66
CA VAL A 698 12.26 -26.65 17.39
C VAL A 698 12.61 -25.86 18.65
N THR A 699 11.67 -25.69 19.57
CA THR A 699 11.86 -24.95 20.81
C THR A 699 12.88 -25.64 21.72
N VAL A 700 12.74 -26.95 21.91
CA VAL A 700 13.66 -27.74 22.73
C VAL A 700 15.04 -27.78 22.09
N TYR A 701 15.13 -28.03 20.78
CA TYR A 701 16.43 -28.11 20.11
C TYR A 701 17.20 -26.78 20.19
N ASN A 702 16.55 -25.64 19.89
CA ASN A 702 17.15 -24.31 20.01
C ASN A 702 17.58 -24.00 21.46
N ALA A 703 16.81 -24.45 22.46
CA ALA A 703 17.19 -24.29 23.87
C ALA A 703 18.45 -25.11 24.22
N LEU A 704 18.52 -26.37 23.75
CA LEU A 704 19.66 -27.26 24.00
C LEU A 704 20.93 -26.80 23.27
N GLU A 705 20.81 -26.23 22.07
CA GLU A 705 21.94 -25.71 21.30
C GLU A 705 22.68 -24.55 22.02
N LYS A 706 21.99 -23.84 22.93
CA LYS A 706 22.60 -22.75 23.71
C LYS A 706 23.52 -23.23 24.83
N VAL A 707 23.32 -24.47 25.28
CA VAL A 707 24.11 -25.09 26.35
C VAL A 707 25.09 -26.12 25.82
N LEU A 708 24.78 -26.79 24.71
CA LEU A 708 25.65 -27.77 24.06
C LEU A 708 26.67 -27.12 23.10
N PRO A 709 27.79 -27.80 22.78
CA PRO A 709 28.23 -29.10 23.30
C PRO A 709 28.76 -29.02 24.73
N LEU A 710 28.49 -30.07 25.51
CA LEU A 710 29.07 -30.30 26.84
C LEU A 710 29.59 -31.75 26.93
N PRO A 711 30.56 -32.04 27.81
CA PRO A 711 30.91 -33.42 28.12
C PRO A 711 29.65 -34.22 28.47
N SER A 712 29.54 -35.46 27.99
CA SER A 712 28.31 -36.27 28.15
C SER A 712 27.88 -36.48 29.62
N ASP A 713 28.82 -36.37 30.55
CA ASP A 713 28.60 -36.54 32.00
C ASP A 713 28.45 -35.21 32.76
N GLU A 714 28.66 -34.05 32.13
CA GLU A 714 28.42 -32.75 32.74
C GLU A 714 26.90 -32.55 32.93
N PRO A 715 26.40 -32.30 34.15
CA PRO A 715 24.96 -32.18 34.40
C PRO A 715 24.26 -31.08 33.59
N VAL A 716 23.17 -31.44 32.89
CA VAL A 716 22.20 -30.49 32.36
C VAL A 716 20.92 -30.57 33.19
N VAL A 717 20.57 -29.45 33.82
CA VAL A 717 19.35 -29.33 34.64
C VAL A 717 18.20 -28.83 33.78
N LEU A 718 17.09 -29.58 33.79
CA LEU A 718 15.84 -29.25 33.10
C LEU A 718 14.78 -28.92 34.15
N ILE A 719 14.35 -27.65 34.23
CA ILE A 719 13.28 -27.23 35.13
C ILE A 719 11.95 -27.28 34.38
N GLY A 720 11.01 -28.06 34.92
CA GLY A 720 9.71 -28.39 34.34
C GLY A 720 9.73 -29.73 33.59
N ALA A 721 9.05 -30.74 34.13
CA ALA A 721 8.88 -32.07 33.54
C ALA A 721 7.55 -32.20 32.77
N GLY A 722 7.13 -31.12 32.09
CA GLY A 722 6.00 -31.11 31.15
C GLY A 722 6.39 -31.62 29.76
N GLY A 723 5.54 -31.38 28.75
CA GLY A 723 5.77 -31.84 27.38
C GLY A 723 7.12 -31.40 26.78
N LEU A 724 7.57 -30.16 27.04
CA LEU A 724 8.90 -29.69 26.60
C LEU A 724 10.04 -30.37 27.37
N GLY A 725 9.92 -30.52 28.68
CA GLY A 725 10.95 -31.16 29.52
C GLY A 725 11.16 -32.63 29.19
N LEU A 726 10.07 -33.38 28.99
CA LEU A 726 10.15 -34.79 28.57
C LEU A 726 10.79 -34.93 27.18
N LEU A 727 10.44 -34.03 26.24
CA LEU A 727 11.06 -34.01 24.92
C LEU A 727 12.55 -33.64 25.01
N ALA A 728 12.93 -32.74 25.91
CA ALA A 728 14.32 -32.38 26.16
C ALA A 728 15.14 -33.54 26.71
N ILE A 729 14.58 -34.37 27.59
CA ILE A 729 15.22 -35.61 28.04
C ILE A 729 15.47 -36.54 26.86
N SER A 730 14.44 -36.78 26.02
CA SER A 730 14.62 -37.63 24.83
C SER A 730 15.63 -37.06 23.85
N MET A 731 15.66 -35.74 23.65
CA MET A 731 16.55 -35.09 22.70
C MET A 731 18.00 -35.08 23.19
N LEU A 732 18.24 -34.84 24.47
CA LEU A 732 19.56 -34.98 25.08
C LEU A 732 20.09 -36.41 24.94
N ARG A 733 19.25 -37.44 25.16
CA ARG A 733 19.62 -38.83 24.91
C ARG A 733 19.95 -39.11 23.44
N ALA A 734 19.14 -38.57 22.52
CA ALA A 734 19.37 -38.69 21.07
C ALA A 734 20.69 -38.03 20.63
N LEU A 735 21.09 -36.94 21.30
CA LEU A 735 22.35 -36.23 21.10
C LEU A 735 23.54 -36.85 21.87
N GLY A 736 23.35 -37.97 22.56
CA GLY A 736 24.41 -38.70 23.27
C GLY A 736 24.76 -38.14 24.65
N HIS A 737 23.98 -37.20 25.18
CA HIS A 737 24.19 -36.65 26.51
C HIS A 737 23.61 -37.59 27.58
N ARG A 738 24.37 -37.85 28.65
CA ARG A 738 24.03 -38.87 29.66
C ARG A 738 23.50 -38.28 30.96
N SER A 739 24.09 -37.18 31.45
CA SER A 739 23.77 -36.60 32.76
C SER A 739 22.63 -35.58 32.68
N ILE A 740 21.39 -36.05 32.89
CA ILE A 740 20.17 -35.26 32.71
C ILE A 740 19.40 -35.21 34.02
N ILE A 741 19.29 -34.03 34.63
CA ILE A 741 18.61 -33.85 35.92
C ILE A 741 17.30 -33.11 35.67
N SER A 742 16.16 -33.71 36.03
CA SER A 742 14.84 -33.08 35.83
C SER A 742 14.25 -32.60 37.17
N VAL A 743 13.67 -31.41 37.17
CA VAL A 743 13.10 -30.76 38.35
C VAL A 743 11.64 -30.39 38.10
N ASP A 744 10.72 -30.80 38.97
CA ASP A 744 9.30 -30.41 38.89
C ASP A 744 8.67 -30.37 40.29
N ILE A 745 7.57 -29.64 40.45
CA ILE A 745 6.81 -29.57 41.71
C ILE A 745 5.95 -30.83 41.94
N SER A 746 5.56 -31.53 40.86
CA SER A 746 4.71 -32.71 40.90
C SER A 746 5.53 -34.00 40.99
N GLU A 747 5.26 -34.80 42.03
CA GLU A 747 5.90 -36.12 42.21
C GLU A 747 5.62 -37.07 41.04
N GLU A 748 4.42 -37.00 40.48
CA GLU A 748 4.05 -37.81 39.32
C GLU A 748 4.92 -37.47 38.10
N LYS A 749 5.10 -36.18 37.81
CA LYS A 749 5.92 -35.73 36.67
C LYS A 749 7.40 -36.04 36.86
N VAL A 750 7.92 -35.94 38.08
CA VAL A 750 9.28 -36.36 38.45
C VAL A 750 9.47 -37.85 38.18
N LYS A 751 8.48 -38.70 38.51
CA LYS A 751 8.53 -40.13 38.22
C LYS A 751 8.55 -40.40 36.71
N VAL A 752 7.68 -39.74 35.95
CA VAL A 752 7.62 -39.86 34.48
C VAL A 752 8.93 -39.39 33.83
N ALA A 753 9.55 -38.32 34.33
CA ALA A 753 10.85 -37.84 33.83
C ALA A 753 11.96 -38.88 34.03
N ARG A 754 11.95 -39.61 35.16
CA ARG A 754 12.89 -40.71 35.42
C ARG A 754 12.70 -41.86 34.44
N GLU A 755 11.46 -42.26 34.19
CA GLU A 755 11.09 -43.30 33.21
C GLU A 755 11.46 -42.88 31.78
N ALA A 756 11.35 -41.59 31.45
CA ALA A 756 11.74 -41.02 30.16
C ALA A 756 13.27 -40.96 29.95
N GLY A 757 14.06 -41.18 31.01
CA GLY A 757 15.52 -41.30 30.92
C GLY A 757 16.33 -40.20 31.61
N ALA A 758 15.75 -39.41 32.52
CA ALA A 758 16.53 -38.56 33.41
C ALA A 758 17.41 -39.42 34.35
N THR A 759 18.67 -39.03 34.58
CA THR A 759 19.58 -39.75 35.50
C THR A 759 19.25 -39.50 36.96
N ALA A 760 18.83 -38.28 37.28
CA ALA A 760 18.31 -37.93 38.59
C ALA A 760 17.11 -37.01 38.43
N THR A 761 16.25 -36.99 39.44
CA THR A 761 15.04 -36.20 39.45
C THR A 761 14.84 -35.58 40.83
N VAL A 762 14.48 -34.31 40.88
CA VAL A 762 14.35 -33.55 42.13
C VAL A 762 12.95 -32.94 42.19
N ARG A 763 12.28 -33.09 43.33
CA ARG A 763 11.02 -32.41 43.59
C ARG A 763 11.31 -31.00 44.11
N SER A 764 10.77 -29.98 43.45
CA SER A 764 10.88 -28.60 43.91
C SER A 764 9.69 -28.16 44.78
N GLY A 765 9.83 -27.01 45.44
CA GLY A 765 8.78 -26.44 46.31
C GLY A 765 9.01 -26.66 47.81
N THR A 766 10.19 -27.18 48.18
CA THR A 766 10.67 -27.29 49.56
C THR A 766 11.80 -26.30 49.82
N GLU A 767 12.06 -25.93 51.07
CA GLU A 767 13.19 -25.08 51.46
C GLU A 767 14.56 -25.68 51.08
N THR A 768 14.64 -27.01 50.91
CA THR A 768 15.85 -27.76 50.55
C THR A 768 16.06 -27.93 49.05
N THR A 769 15.18 -27.37 48.19
CA THR A 769 15.22 -27.64 46.74
C THR A 769 16.59 -27.39 46.11
N ALA A 770 17.24 -26.27 46.44
CA ALA A 770 18.56 -25.93 45.90
C ALA A 770 19.66 -26.87 46.39
N THR A 771 19.63 -27.26 47.68
CA THR A 771 20.61 -28.20 48.24
C THR A 771 20.43 -29.61 47.69
N ASP A 772 19.19 -30.06 47.51
CA ASP A 772 18.86 -31.37 46.95
C ASP A 772 19.28 -31.44 45.48
N LEU A 773 19.10 -30.35 44.73
CA LEU A 773 19.55 -30.24 43.35
C LEU A 773 21.08 -30.27 43.24
N LEU A 774 21.79 -29.54 44.10
CA LEU A 774 23.26 -29.58 44.14
C LEU A 774 23.79 -30.97 44.53
N ALA A 775 23.11 -31.67 45.43
CA ALA A 775 23.47 -33.04 45.78
C ALA A 775 23.27 -34.01 44.60
N ALA A 776 22.16 -33.88 43.87
CA ALA A 776 21.84 -34.69 42.70
C ALA A 776 22.81 -34.45 41.51
N THR A 777 23.33 -33.23 41.36
CA THR A 777 24.27 -32.86 40.31
C THR A 777 25.75 -33.04 40.70
N GLY A 778 26.03 -33.34 41.98
CA GLY A 778 27.41 -33.40 42.50
C GLY A 778 28.08 -32.04 42.67
N GLY A 779 27.29 -30.95 42.71
CA GLY A 779 27.75 -29.57 42.85
C GLY A 779 27.12 -28.60 41.83
N PRO A 780 27.53 -27.32 41.83
CA PRO A 780 27.01 -26.31 40.91
C PRO A 780 27.24 -26.65 39.42
N VAL A 781 26.30 -26.31 38.55
CA VAL A 781 26.24 -26.78 37.14
C VAL A 781 26.57 -25.70 36.11
N LEU A 782 26.95 -26.10 34.89
CA LEU A 782 27.11 -25.17 33.75
C LEU A 782 25.82 -24.82 33.03
N ALA A 783 24.81 -25.69 33.06
CA ALA A 783 23.66 -25.58 32.17
C ALA A 783 22.35 -25.83 32.90
N VAL A 784 21.47 -24.84 32.86
CA VAL A 784 20.09 -24.94 33.30
C VAL A 784 19.18 -24.49 32.16
N VAL A 785 18.15 -25.29 31.84
CA VAL A 785 17.10 -24.94 30.88
C VAL A 785 15.77 -24.90 31.63
N ASP A 786 15.14 -23.73 31.66
CA ASP A 786 13.89 -23.50 32.38
C ASP A 786 12.69 -23.42 31.42
N PHE A 787 11.88 -24.49 31.41
CA PHE A 787 10.65 -24.60 30.63
C PHE A 787 9.42 -24.02 31.34
N VAL A 788 9.53 -23.64 32.61
CA VAL A 788 8.44 -23.06 33.40
C VAL A 788 8.51 -21.53 33.36
N ASN A 789 9.69 -20.98 33.67
CA ASN A 789 10.02 -19.56 33.69
C ASN A 789 9.06 -18.72 34.54
N VAL A 790 8.98 -19.07 35.83
CA VAL A 790 8.38 -18.27 36.90
C VAL A 790 9.49 -17.74 37.81
N PRO A 791 9.26 -16.69 38.64
CA PRO A 791 10.33 -16.11 39.47
C PRO A 791 11.08 -17.14 40.32
N ALA A 792 10.38 -18.09 40.94
CA ALA A 792 11.00 -19.13 41.76
C ALA A 792 11.88 -20.11 40.96
N SER A 793 11.49 -20.48 39.73
CA SER A 793 12.27 -21.39 38.89
C SER A 793 13.51 -20.71 38.31
N ALA A 794 13.38 -19.45 37.89
CA ALA A 794 14.48 -18.67 37.35
C ALA A 794 15.53 -18.36 38.42
N THR A 795 15.12 -18.00 39.65
CA THR A 795 16.03 -17.82 40.79
C THR A 795 16.74 -19.12 41.16
N LEU A 796 16.01 -20.23 41.29
CA LEU A 796 16.61 -21.55 41.53
C LEU A 796 17.65 -21.89 40.48
N GLY A 797 17.34 -21.66 39.20
CA GLY A 797 18.25 -21.88 38.09
C GLY A 797 19.54 -21.09 38.22
N LEU A 798 19.47 -19.80 38.58
CA LEU A 798 20.65 -18.94 38.77
C LEU A 798 21.48 -19.34 40.00
N ASP A 799 20.84 -19.78 41.08
CA ASP A 799 21.50 -20.13 42.33
C ASP A 799 22.39 -21.36 42.19
N VAL A 800 21.93 -22.37 41.43
CA VAL A 800 22.68 -23.62 41.22
C VAL A 800 23.76 -23.52 40.14
N LEU A 801 23.87 -22.40 39.42
CA LEU A 801 24.94 -22.21 38.44
C LEU A 801 26.32 -22.08 39.10
N ARG A 802 27.31 -22.74 38.50
CA ARG A 802 28.74 -22.51 38.74
C ARG A 802 29.24 -21.30 37.96
N LYS A 803 30.52 -20.95 38.16
CA LYS A 803 31.16 -19.88 37.38
C LYS A 803 31.08 -20.18 35.88
N THR A 804 30.80 -19.18 35.05
CA THR A 804 30.53 -19.28 33.60
C THR A 804 29.31 -20.10 33.20
N GLY A 805 28.41 -20.41 34.13
CA GLY A 805 27.18 -21.15 33.85
C GLY A 805 26.14 -20.33 33.06
N LYS A 806 25.25 -21.05 32.36
CA LYS A 806 24.17 -20.50 31.53
C LYS A 806 22.80 -20.95 32.03
N LEU A 807 21.90 -20.00 32.22
CA LEU A 807 20.47 -20.21 32.43
C LEU A 807 19.72 -19.87 31.14
N VAL A 808 19.09 -20.85 30.50
CA VAL A 808 18.28 -20.67 29.30
C VAL A 808 16.80 -20.60 29.68
N LEU A 809 16.17 -19.45 29.44
CA LEU A 809 14.75 -19.20 29.75
C LEU A 809 13.89 -19.50 28.52
N VAL A 810 12.94 -20.44 28.66
CA VAL A 810 12.08 -20.93 27.58
C VAL A 810 10.59 -20.69 27.86
N GLY A 811 10.13 -20.97 29.08
CA GLY A 811 8.71 -20.87 29.44
C GLY A 811 8.15 -19.44 29.30
N LEU A 812 6.83 -19.32 29.10
CA LEU A 812 6.13 -18.03 28.99
C LEU A 812 5.14 -17.78 30.15
N SER A 813 5.34 -18.44 31.31
CA SER A 813 4.49 -18.23 32.49
C SER A 813 4.59 -16.81 33.06
N GLY A 814 5.72 -16.13 32.85
CA GLY A 814 5.92 -14.72 33.16
C GLY A 814 6.37 -14.43 34.60
N GLY A 815 6.35 -13.14 34.97
CA GLY A 815 6.81 -12.63 36.26
C GLY A 815 8.10 -11.80 36.15
N ILE A 816 8.67 -11.44 37.30
CA ILE A 816 9.89 -10.62 37.40
C ILE A 816 10.88 -11.35 38.30
N MET A 817 12.13 -11.52 37.83
CA MET A 817 13.25 -12.02 38.63
C MET A 817 14.11 -10.85 39.10
N GLN A 818 14.42 -10.80 40.40
CA GLN A 818 15.37 -9.84 40.95
C GLN A 818 16.80 -10.39 40.81
N LEU A 819 17.70 -9.59 40.25
CA LEU A 819 19.08 -9.99 39.99
C LEU A 819 20.05 -9.25 40.92
N ASN A 820 20.85 -10.01 41.67
CA ASN A 820 22.02 -9.46 42.33
C ASN A 820 23.14 -9.23 41.30
N LEU A 821 23.40 -7.97 40.98
CA LEU A 821 24.39 -7.59 39.95
C LEU A 821 25.81 -8.05 40.28
N ALA A 822 26.19 -8.08 41.57
CA ALA A 822 27.50 -8.56 41.98
C ALA A 822 27.64 -10.08 41.76
N THR A 823 26.59 -10.85 42.08
CA THR A 823 26.56 -12.30 41.81
C THR A 823 26.75 -12.60 40.31
N MET A 824 26.12 -11.82 39.43
CA MET A 824 26.29 -11.96 37.98
C MET A 824 27.75 -11.80 37.54
N ILE A 825 28.44 -10.79 38.09
CA ILE A 825 29.86 -10.51 37.79
C ILE A 825 30.76 -11.62 38.37
N PHE A 826 30.58 -11.98 39.65
CA PHE A 826 31.45 -12.96 40.31
C PHE A 826 31.28 -14.37 39.75
N LYS A 827 30.05 -14.76 39.42
CA LYS A 827 29.78 -16.02 38.70
C LYS A 827 30.13 -15.92 37.22
N ALA A 828 30.32 -14.74 36.63
CA ALA A 828 30.38 -14.57 35.17
C ALA A 828 29.24 -15.34 34.47
N ALA A 829 28.06 -15.32 35.07
CA ALA A 829 26.91 -16.11 34.64
C ALA A 829 26.21 -15.47 33.43
N SER A 830 25.56 -16.28 32.59
CA SER A 830 24.77 -15.81 31.45
C SER A 830 23.31 -16.20 31.61
N ILE A 831 22.40 -15.27 31.35
CA ILE A 831 20.95 -15.54 31.25
C ILE A 831 20.57 -15.31 29.78
N VAL A 832 20.00 -16.33 29.14
CA VAL A 832 19.73 -16.33 27.69
C VAL A 832 18.27 -16.67 27.44
N GLY A 833 17.54 -15.78 26.79
CA GLY A 833 16.19 -16.07 26.31
C GLY A 833 16.20 -16.96 25.07
N THR A 834 15.17 -17.79 24.92
CA THR A 834 14.90 -18.49 23.67
C THR A 834 13.46 -18.30 23.23
N ASN A 835 13.25 -18.08 21.95
CA ASN A 835 11.94 -17.99 21.34
C ASN A 835 11.89 -18.98 20.19
N THR A 836 11.03 -20.01 20.31
CA THR A 836 10.77 -21.03 19.29
C THR A 836 12.04 -21.55 18.63
N GLY A 837 12.11 -21.57 17.30
CA GLY A 837 13.31 -21.89 16.52
C GLY A 837 13.11 -21.59 15.03
N ASP A 838 14.22 -21.63 14.30
CA ASP A 838 14.29 -21.45 12.85
C ASP A 838 14.05 -22.75 12.07
N LEU A 839 13.85 -22.61 10.75
CA LEU A 839 13.58 -23.73 9.84
C LEU A 839 14.66 -24.82 9.91
N TYR A 840 15.94 -24.45 10.08
CA TYR A 840 17.01 -25.44 10.19
C TYR A 840 16.85 -26.33 11.44
N HIS A 841 16.32 -25.79 12.54
CA HIS A 841 16.05 -26.58 13.75
C HIS A 841 14.97 -27.62 13.46
N LEU A 842 13.93 -27.26 12.71
CA LEU A 842 12.89 -28.23 12.32
C LEU A 842 13.48 -29.34 11.47
N GLN A 843 14.33 -29.00 10.51
CA GLN A 843 15.04 -29.97 9.68
C GLN A 843 15.97 -30.88 10.50
N ALA A 844 16.67 -30.34 11.49
CA ALA A 844 17.54 -31.11 12.38
C ALA A 844 16.74 -32.08 13.25
N VAL A 845 15.63 -31.61 13.85
CA VAL A 845 14.76 -32.45 14.69
C VAL A 845 14.04 -33.51 13.87
N ALA A 846 13.52 -33.16 12.69
CA ALA A 846 12.91 -34.10 11.77
C ALA A 846 13.90 -35.20 11.37
N ARG A 847 15.17 -34.85 11.11
CA ARG A 847 16.22 -35.83 10.84
C ARG A 847 16.44 -36.79 12.01
N LEU A 848 16.55 -36.28 13.24
CA LEU A 848 16.70 -37.13 14.43
C LEU A 848 15.51 -38.08 14.64
N ALA A 849 14.30 -37.61 14.32
CA ALA A 849 13.10 -38.43 14.37
C ALA A 849 13.10 -39.52 13.28
N LYS A 850 13.44 -39.18 12.03
CA LYS A 850 13.56 -40.15 10.92
C LYS A 850 14.63 -41.21 11.16
N GLU A 851 15.73 -40.85 11.84
CA GLU A 851 16.78 -41.78 12.24
C GLU A 851 16.36 -42.70 13.41
N GLY A 852 15.16 -42.54 13.96
CA GLY A 852 14.65 -43.31 15.10
C GLY A 852 15.36 -43.01 16.43
N LYS A 853 16.20 -41.96 16.47
CA LYS A 853 16.96 -41.57 17.67
C LYS A 853 16.09 -40.82 18.67
N LEU A 854 15.15 -40.01 18.18
CA LEU A 854 14.24 -39.24 19.00
C LEU A 854 13.00 -40.06 19.33
N LYS A 855 12.80 -40.40 20.60
CA LYS A 855 11.65 -41.21 21.04
C LYS A 855 10.44 -40.30 21.28
N PRO A 856 9.24 -40.69 20.81
CA PRO A 856 8.01 -39.99 21.16
C PRO A 856 7.79 -39.95 22.67
N ILE A 857 7.27 -38.83 23.17
CA ILE A 857 6.76 -38.71 24.54
C ILE A 857 5.31 -39.18 24.59
N GLN A 858 4.74 -39.34 25.79
CA GLN A 858 3.34 -39.71 25.94
C GLN A 858 2.42 -38.73 25.19
N MET A 859 1.57 -39.28 24.32
CA MET A 859 0.61 -38.53 23.51
C MET A 859 -0.80 -39.04 23.74
N THR A 860 -1.77 -38.14 23.67
CA THR A 860 -3.20 -38.45 23.67
C THR A 860 -3.80 -37.88 22.40
N GLU A 861 -4.40 -38.73 21.58
CA GLU A 861 -5.15 -38.29 20.41
C GLU A 861 -6.57 -37.92 20.79
N ALA A 862 -7.07 -36.83 20.22
CA ALA A 862 -8.46 -36.41 20.36
C ALA A 862 -9.05 -36.11 18.98
N PRO A 863 -10.34 -36.40 18.74
CA PRO A 863 -11.01 -36.00 17.51
C PRO A 863 -10.92 -34.49 17.31
N TRP A 864 -10.75 -34.09 16.06
CA TRP A 864 -10.72 -32.70 15.62
C TRP A 864 -11.85 -31.82 16.19
N GLU A 865 -13.07 -32.35 16.27
CA GLU A 865 -14.25 -31.65 16.79
C GLU A 865 -14.15 -31.31 18.28
N GLN A 866 -13.23 -31.96 19.00
CA GLN A 866 -12.98 -31.75 20.42
C GLN A 866 -11.85 -30.75 20.68
N ALA A 867 -11.43 -29.96 19.67
CA ALA A 867 -10.39 -28.94 19.81
C ALA A 867 -10.59 -28.02 21.04
N GLY A 868 -11.83 -27.57 21.29
CA GLY A 868 -12.16 -26.75 22.46
C GLY A 868 -11.98 -27.49 23.79
N GLN A 869 -12.40 -28.75 23.86
CA GLN A 869 -12.28 -29.58 25.08
C GLN A 869 -10.82 -29.90 25.38
N ALA A 870 -10.02 -30.20 24.36
CA ALA A 870 -8.59 -30.42 24.48
C ALA A 870 -7.86 -29.18 25.00
N LEU A 871 -8.23 -27.99 24.49
CA LEU A 871 -7.69 -26.71 24.93
C LEU A 871 -8.03 -26.41 26.39
N GLU A 872 -9.29 -26.64 26.81
CA GLU A 872 -9.73 -26.46 28.19
C GLU A 872 -9.06 -27.45 29.16
N ALA A 873 -8.91 -28.72 28.76
CA ALA A 873 -8.20 -29.73 29.56
C ALA A 873 -6.72 -29.36 29.77
N LEU A 874 -6.08 -28.81 28.74
CA LEU A 874 -4.71 -28.32 28.82
C LEU A 874 -4.61 -27.11 29.77
N ALA A 875 -5.52 -26.14 29.67
CA ALA A 875 -5.58 -24.98 30.56
C ALA A 875 -5.77 -25.37 32.04
N GLN A 876 -6.51 -26.45 32.31
CA GLN A 876 -6.73 -26.99 33.65
C GLN A 876 -5.58 -27.87 34.17
N GLY A 877 -4.51 -28.06 33.39
CA GLY A 877 -3.36 -28.88 33.79
C GLY A 877 -3.65 -30.39 33.89
N LYS A 878 -4.75 -30.86 33.28
CA LYS A 878 -5.16 -32.28 33.31
C LYS A 878 -4.44 -33.16 32.28
N VAL A 879 -3.66 -32.55 31.39
CA VAL A 879 -2.94 -33.24 30.31
C VAL A 879 -1.55 -33.65 30.79
N VAL A 880 -1.25 -34.95 30.67
CA VAL A 880 0.11 -35.51 30.84
C VAL A 880 0.71 -35.73 29.46
N GLY A 881 1.89 -35.16 29.20
CA GLY A 881 2.54 -35.24 27.89
C GLY A 881 1.98 -34.22 26.88
N ARG A 882 1.46 -34.70 25.74
CA ARG A 882 0.92 -33.89 24.65
C ARG A 882 -0.45 -34.37 24.19
N THR A 883 -1.31 -33.45 23.76
CA THR A 883 -2.57 -33.78 23.08
C THR A 883 -2.47 -33.40 21.61
N VAL A 884 -2.90 -34.29 20.72
CA VAL A 884 -2.90 -34.09 19.27
C VAL A 884 -4.30 -34.28 18.74
N LEU A 885 -4.80 -33.30 17.99
CA LEU A 885 -6.06 -33.39 17.26
C LEU A 885 -5.85 -34.21 15.99
N VAL A 886 -6.73 -35.19 15.76
CA VAL A 886 -6.65 -36.09 14.60
C VAL A 886 -7.93 -35.98 13.78
N LYS A 887 -7.78 -36.04 12.45
CA LYS A 887 -8.88 -35.94 11.48
C LYS A 887 -9.04 -37.20 10.64
#